data_AF-A0A074XDR0-F1
#
_entry.id   AF-A0A074XDR0-F1
#
_cell.length_a   1.000
_cell.length_b   1.000
_cell.length_c   1.000
_cell.angle_alpha   90.00
_cell.angle_beta   90.00
_cell.angle_gamma   90.00
#
_symmetry.space_group_name_H-M   'P 1'
#
loop_
_entity.id
_entity.type
_entity.pdbx_description
1 polymer ?
#
loop_
_entity_poly.entity_id
_entity_poly.type
_entity_poly.pdbx_seq_one_letter_code
_entity_poly.pdbx_strand_id
1 'polypeptide(L)'
;MSTNSRVLELTDVEENLRTLLIDVAKYIDNSPGHASESQVPLPDDLAKQPLVLRWTGGWVRDKLLGIESHDIDVAINKMTGFQFGLRLKEYLEIPGNPEKYGLEGVASNESQSKKAESGKSKIVGGLHKIEANPEKSKHLETVTTKILGLDIDLVNLRKETYSDDSRNPQMEFGTPEEDALRRDATVNAMFFNITTREIEDFTGKGHNDMANKIIRTPLEPYQTFKDDPLRVLRLIRFASRLNYTIESEARKWMKDAEIKSALQAKISRERVGVELEKMLRGPDPLMALNLIEQLTLYSTIFSDPAQDQDKVFSPDTDNWSTVINFVQDIMSCKTSDIFVRDAEERYLIWLLSAVVPYRDAPSPPAIEGKKPPPPVATAVAREGIKATNNVCNVITNSIKNYAEISMMANDSNGRKRPAREDLGMAIRRWGSTWRSQTAFALLVNVADDPSAAQSHLSAFSNFLKYVQELDLLDAYALKPILDGKALTKALGVPTGPWMKDALDVVMRWQLRNPGKKDTAEAIDQVRLAKDSTPTPGELTSDLMTYFLQLTIRPLFAKTPTQQFAQSSSDEKTWKGRDAYALELLRWVICAADEDLVQRNWHAIVPPLLSILDDIDTEYKAQGCELLKLLLDKTSPALLKRTGLGDVFEEALMPCLGYLPTLTPEDESARLLSVAYPALISLSNTLDSSSSSSSPSSQKPPQCLALLDNLIRKGILMTFTYCPEHAKITTVTTTNLAVILSHMGLDSVKHLTFILPMLSSILGHPFVTASPPLLLSSIKASQAVVLNAWPRMQVYKTEVLKCVAVPWIRMQEENADGSEWKEIKEECRVTVQMLKDALGDAADEFDKEVAELIKVDKRLEGLFC
;
A
#
# COMPACT_ATOMS: atom_id res chain seq x y z
N MET A 1 19.92 53.31 8.31
CA MET A 1 20.00 54.22 7.14
C MET A 1 18.98 55.33 7.31
N SER A 2 19.34 56.51 6.83
CA SER A 2 18.69 57.81 7.05
C SER A 2 17.17 57.83 6.91
N THR A 3 16.51 58.55 7.82
CA THR A 3 15.27 59.28 7.52
C THR A 3 15.52 60.14 6.28
N ASN A 4 14.91 59.81 5.14
CA ASN A 4 14.45 60.79 4.14
C ASN A 4 13.91 60.10 2.87
N SER A 5 12.62 60.34 2.66
CA SER A 5 11.79 60.24 1.44
C SER A 5 10.70 59.17 1.52
N ARG A 6 9.52 59.61 1.97
CA ARG A 6 8.27 58.83 2.07
C ARG A 6 7.43 58.90 0.78
N VAL A 7 8.07 59.09 -0.37
CA VAL A 7 7.40 59.18 -1.67
C VAL A 7 7.67 57.89 -2.40
N LEU A 8 6.62 57.08 -2.62
CA LEU A 8 6.70 55.90 -3.46
C LEU A 8 6.78 56.34 -4.94
N GLU A 9 7.73 55.77 -5.67
CA GLU A 9 7.75 55.90 -7.12
C GLU A 9 6.68 54.99 -7.73
N LEU A 10 5.77 55.61 -8.48
CA LEU A 10 4.72 54.90 -9.21
C LEU A 10 5.20 54.60 -10.63
N THR A 11 4.82 53.44 -11.15
CA THR A 11 5.00 53.14 -12.58
C THR A 11 4.10 54.06 -13.42
N ASP A 12 4.40 54.22 -14.71
CA ASP A 12 3.58 55.05 -15.61
C ASP A 12 2.10 54.61 -15.63
N VAL A 13 1.85 53.30 -15.55
CA VAL A 13 0.50 52.72 -15.49
C VAL A 13 -0.20 53.07 -14.17
N GLU A 14 0.49 52.95 -13.04
CA GLU A 14 -0.04 53.31 -11.72
C GLU A 14 -0.27 54.82 -11.60
N GLU A 15 0.60 55.63 -12.20
CA GLU A 15 0.47 57.08 -12.24
C GLU A 15 -0.75 57.51 -13.05
N ASN A 16 -1.02 56.84 -14.18
CA ASN A 16 -2.24 57.03 -14.97
C ASN A 16 -3.49 56.61 -14.19
N LEU A 17 -3.45 55.45 -13.51
CA LEU A 17 -4.54 54.98 -12.67
C LEU A 17 -4.83 55.95 -11.52
N ARG A 18 -3.79 56.42 -10.83
CA ARG A 18 -3.93 57.42 -9.76
C ARG A 18 -4.60 58.69 -10.29
N THR A 19 -4.16 59.19 -11.44
CA THR A 19 -4.71 60.40 -12.06
C THR A 19 -6.19 60.21 -12.40
N LEU A 20 -6.56 59.05 -12.96
CA LEU A 20 -7.96 58.69 -13.21
C LEU A 20 -8.79 58.70 -11.92
N LEU A 21 -8.33 58.01 -10.87
CA LEU A 21 -9.05 57.91 -9.60
C LEU A 21 -9.25 59.29 -8.92
N ILE A 22 -8.24 60.16 -8.98
CA ILE A 22 -8.33 61.53 -8.43
C ILE A 22 -9.35 62.37 -9.20
N ASP A 23 -9.37 62.29 -10.53
CA ASP A 23 -10.30 63.08 -11.32
C ASP A 23 -11.74 62.60 -11.15
N VAL A 24 -11.94 61.28 -11.02
CA VAL A 24 -13.24 60.68 -10.66
C VAL A 24 -13.69 61.15 -9.28
N ALA A 25 -12.78 61.20 -8.30
CA ALA A 25 -13.09 61.71 -6.96
C ALA A 25 -13.56 63.17 -7.00
N LYS A 26 -12.88 64.03 -7.78
CA LYS A 26 -13.29 65.43 -7.98
C LYS A 26 -14.63 65.55 -8.70
N TYR A 27 -14.88 64.70 -9.70
CA TYR A 27 -16.16 64.65 -10.40
C TYR A 27 -17.31 64.32 -9.44
N ILE A 28 -17.10 63.34 -8.55
CA ILE A 28 -18.09 62.95 -7.54
C ILE A 28 -18.34 64.08 -6.54
N ASP A 29 -17.29 64.72 -6.02
CA ASP A 29 -17.41 65.83 -5.06
C ASP A 29 -18.10 67.06 -5.67
N ASN A 30 -17.89 67.33 -6.96
CA ASN A 30 -18.52 68.45 -7.67
C ASN A 30 -19.94 68.15 -8.18
N SER A 31 -20.34 66.87 -8.24
CA SER A 31 -21.65 66.42 -8.71
C SER A 31 -22.32 65.49 -7.69
N PRO A 32 -22.91 66.05 -6.60
CA PRO A 32 -23.69 65.28 -5.64
C PRO A 32 -25.05 64.87 -6.24
N GLY A 33 -25.07 63.91 -7.16
CA GLY A 33 -26.27 63.27 -7.70
C GLY A 33 -26.78 62.12 -6.83
N HIS A 34 -28.11 61.90 -6.88
CA HIS A 34 -28.95 61.00 -6.05
C HIS A 34 -28.24 59.74 -5.54
N ALA A 35 -28.11 59.64 -4.21
CA ALA A 35 -27.69 58.43 -3.53
C ALA A 35 -28.62 57.28 -3.91
N SER A 36 -28.11 56.25 -4.60
CA SER A 36 -28.75 54.95 -4.55
C SER A 36 -28.74 54.49 -3.10
N GLU A 37 -29.89 54.05 -2.57
CA GLU A 37 -30.04 53.55 -1.20
C GLU A 37 -28.95 52.50 -0.90
N SER A 38 -27.94 52.88 -0.11
CA SER A 38 -26.96 51.96 0.48
C SER A 38 -27.61 51.31 1.70
N GLN A 39 -27.36 50.02 1.91
CA GLN A 39 -27.87 49.33 3.11
C GLN A 39 -27.15 49.78 4.40
N VAL A 40 -25.99 50.42 4.27
CA VAL A 40 -25.21 50.97 5.38
C VAL A 40 -25.41 52.50 5.44
N PRO A 41 -25.94 53.05 6.54
CA PRO A 41 -26.13 54.49 6.68
C PRO A 41 -24.77 55.20 6.79
N LEU A 42 -24.58 56.24 5.98
CA LEU A 42 -23.41 57.10 6.04
C LEU A 42 -23.57 58.11 7.19
N PRO A 43 -22.61 58.22 8.13
CA PRO A 43 -22.65 59.24 9.18
C PRO A 43 -22.60 60.67 8.61
N ASP A 44 -23.38 61.58 9.19
CA ASP A 44 -23.48 63.00 8.75
C ASP A 44 -22.13 63.73 8.73
N ASP A 45 -21.22 63.35 9.63
CA ASP A 45 -19.88 63.93 9.73
C ASP A 45 -18.96 63.49 8.59
N LEU A 46 -19.14 62.26 8.07
CA LEU A 46 -18.40 61.74 6.92
C LEU A 46 -18.96 62.27 5.59
N ALA A 47 -20.27 62.52 5.53
CA ALA A 47 -20.92 63.09 4.34
C ALA A 47 -20.37 64.48 3.97
N LYS A 48 -19.92 65.26 4.97
CA LYS A 48 -19.36 66.62 4.79
C LYS A 48 -17.88 66.64 4.38
N GLN A 49 -17.18 65.52 4.46
CA GLN A 49 -15.75 65.44 4.11
C GLN A 49 -15.55 65.31 2.59
N PRO A 50 -14.41 65.76 2.03
CA PRO A 50 -14.06 65.46 0.65
C PRO A 50 -13.82 63.95 0.44
N LEU A 51 -13.95 63.48 -0.80
CA LEU A 51 -13.64 62.09 -1.12
C LEU A 51 -12.13 61.88 -1.07
N VAL A 52 -11.69 60.95 -0.20
CA VAL A 52 -10.28 60.59 -0.06
C VAL A 52 -10.12 59.12 -0.41
N LEU A 53 -9.24 58.88 -1.38
CA LEU A 53 -8.91 57.55 -1.87
C LEU A 53 -7.52 57.15 -1.38
N ARG A 54 -7.38 55.88 -0.99
CA ARG A 54 -6.11 55.31 -0.54
C ARG A 54 -5.89 53.97 -1.21
N TRP A 55 -4.67 53.68 -1.61
CA TRP A 55 -4.28 52.29 -1.87
C TRP A 55 -3.87 51.63 -0.56
N THR A 56 -4.23 50.38 -0.36
CA THR A 56 -4.03 49.72 0.95
C THR A 56 -3.66 48.25 0.78
N GLY A 57 -3.42 47.56 1.90
CA GLY A 57 -3.22 46.12 1.92
C GLY A 57 -1.87 45.68 1.39
N GLY A 58 -1.89 44.60 0.60
CA GLY A 58 -0.68 43.95 0.09
C GLY A 58 0.15 44.83 -0.83
N TRP A 59 -0.49 45.70 -1.61
CA TRP A 59 0.20 46.56 -2.58
C TRP A 59 1.21 47.50 -1.91
N VAL A 60 0.79 48.20 -0.83
CA VAL A 60 1.66 49.15 -0.12
C VAL A 60 2.89 48.45 0.44
N ARG A 61 2.69 47.27 1.03
CA ARG A 61 3.75 46.42 1.55
C ARG A 61 4.71 45.97 0.45
N ASP A 62 4.18 45.42 -0.63
CA ASP A 62 4.98 44.85 -1.71
C ASP A 62 5.78 45.94 -2.43
N LYS A 63 5.20 47.13 -2.62
CA LYS A 63 5.92 48.31 -3.14
C LYS A 63 7.06 48.76 -2.26
N LEU A 64 6.87 48.82 -0.93
CA LEU A 64 7.94 49.15 0.01
C LEU A 64 9.08 48.13 0.00
N LEU A 65 8.79 46.88 -0.37
CA LEU A 65 9.78 45.81 -0.52
C LEU A 65 10.40 45.73 -1.93
N GLY A 66 9.98 46.59 -2.86
CA GLY A 66 10.42 46.56 -4.26
C GLY A 66 9.87 45.37 -5.06
N ILE A 67 8.76 44.80 -4.63
CA ILE A 67 8.07 43.67 -5.29
C ILE A 67 6.93 44.26 -6.15
N GLU A 68 6.83 43.80 -7.40
CA GLU A 68 5.70 44.19 -8.27
C GLU A 68 4.39 43.58 -7.77
N SER A 69 3.32 44.39 -7.76
CA SER A 69 1.97 43.96 -7.41
C SER A 69 0.99 44.48 -8.45
N HIS A 70 0.15 43.58 -8.97
CA HIS A 70 -0.89 43.93 -9.95
C HIS A 70 -2.29 44.04 -9.33
N ASP A 71 -2.45 43.58 -8.09
CA ASP A 71 -3.68 43.69 -7.29
C ASP A 71 -3.61 44.96 -6.43
N ILE A 72 -4.59 45.85 -6.58
CA ILE A 72 -4.69 47.12 -5.84
C ILE A 72 -6.03 47.24 -5.13
N ASP A 73 -6.00 47.28 -3.80
CA ASP A 73 -7.16 47.62 -2.98
C ASP A 73 -7.28 49.15 -2.86
N VAL A 74 -8.38 49.73 -3.36
CA VAL A 74 -8.70 51.15 -3.24
C VAL A 74 -9.71 51.35 -2.11
N ALA A 75 -9.24 51.89 -0.99
CA ALA A 75 -10.06 52.25 0.16
C ALA A 75 -10.68 53.65 0.02
N ILE A 76 -12.00 53.71 0.22
CA ILE A 76 -12.85 54.89 0.02
C ILE A 76 -13.49 55.30 1.35
N ASN A 77 -13.46 56.60 1.69
CA ASN A 77 -13.87 57.08 3.02
C ASN A 77 -15.38 57.28 3.24
N LYS A 78 -16.13 57.74 2.23
CA LYS A 78 -17.52 58.22 2.44
C LYS A 78 -18.58 57.61 1.51
N MET A 79 -18.25 56.55 0.79
CA MET A 79 -19.21 55.82 -0.06
C MET A 79 -18.79 54.37 -0.25
N THR A 80 -19.70 53.51 -0.68
CA THR A 80 -19.38 52.09 -0.91
C THR A 80 -18.57 51.88 -2.19
N GLY A 81 -17.81 50.78 -2.25
CA GLY A 81 -17.04 50.43 -3.44
C GLY A 81 -17.93 50.29 -4.68
N PHE A 82 -19.15 49.78 -4.48
CA PHE A 82 -20.18 49.72 -5.52
C PHE A 82 -20.63 51.09 -6.02
N GLN A 83 -20.97 52.01 -5.13
CA GLN A 83 -21.37 53.38 -5.51
C GLN A 83 -20.23 54.09 -6.25
N PHE A 84 -18.98 53.97 -5.78
CA PHE A 84 -17.83 54.55 -6.47
C PHE A 84 -17.62 53.93 -7.85
N GLY A 85 -17.75 52.60 -7.97
CA GLY A 85 -17.62 51.91 -9.25
C GLY A 85 -18.65 52.36 -10.30
N LEU A 86 -19.89 52.64 -9.88
CA LEU A 86 -20.92 53.19 -10.77
C LEU A 86 -20.57 54.61 -11.24
N ARG A 87 -20.12 55.48 -10.32
CA ARG A 87 -19.69 56.85 -10.65
C ARG A 87 -18.43 56.88 -11.52
N LEU A 88 -17.50 55.96 -11.30
CA LEU A 88 -16.33 55.77 -12.16
C LEU A 88 -16.74 55.44 -13.59
N LYS A 89 -17.75 54.59 -13.76
CA LYS A 89 -18.30 54.26 -15.07
C LYS A 89 -18.93 55.48 -15.73
N GLU A 90 -19.76 56.24 -15.01
CA GLU A 90 -20.36 57.49 -15.52
C GLU A 90 -19.30 58.49 -15.99
N TYR A 91 -18.23 58.67 -15.22
CA TYR A 91 -17.13 59.57 -15.58
C TYR A 91 -16.42 59.15 -16.88
N LEU A 92 -16.24 57.84 -17.08
CA LEU A 92 -15.62 57.29 -18.28
C LEU A 92 -16.57 57.28 -19.50
N GLU A 93 -17.88 57.40 -19.32
CA GLU A 93 -18.85 57.52 -20.43
C GLU A 93 -18.86 58.94 -21.04
N ILE A 94 -18.27 59.94 -20.36
CA ILE A 94 -18.16 61.31 -20.87
C ILE A 94 -17.10 61.35 -22.00
N PRO A 95 -17.45 61.81 -23.22
CA PRO A 95 -16.51 61.90 -24.34
C PRO A 95 -15.27 62.74 -23.99
N GLY A 96 -14.06 62.25 -24.32
CA GLY A 96 -12.79 62.93 -24.03
C GLY A 96 -12.10 62.46 -22.75
N ASN A 97 -12.83 61.85 -21.81
CA ASN A 97 -12.26 61.36 -20.55
C ASN A 97 -11.47 60.05 -20.72
N PRO A 98 -11.94 59.02 -21.46
CA PRO A 98 -11.15 57.80 -21.69
C PRO A 98 -9.82 58.05 -22.39
N GLU A 99 -9.81 58.95 -23.39
CA GLU A 99 -8.64 59.31 -24.19
C GLU A 99 -7.52 59.88 -23.30
N LYS A 100 -7.89 60.66 -22.27
CA LYS A 100 -6.95 61.25 -21.31
C LYS A 100 -6.04 60.24 -20.60
N TYR A 101 -6.49 58.99 -20.46
CA TYR A 101 -5.76 57.94 -19.74
C TYR A 101 -5.23 56.83 -20.65
N GLY A 102 -5.19 57.06 -21.97
CA GLY A 102 -4.69 56.08 -22.93
C GLY A 102 -5.59 54.86 -23.09
N LEU A 103 -6.90 54.99 -22.82
CA LEU A 103 -7.90 53.94 -23.04
C LEU A 103 -8.46 53.97 -24.49
N GLU A 104 -7.62 54.34 -25.46
CA GLU A 104 -8.01 54.56 -26.85
C GLU A 104 -8.18 53.24 -27.63
N GLY A 105 -9.31 53.08 -28.31
CA GLY A 105 -9.71 51.87 -29.05
C GLY A 105 -10.99 51.18 -28.55
N VAL A 106 -11.56 51.67 -27.46
CA VAL A 106 -12.77 51.11 -26.83
C VAL A 106 -14.07 51.69 -27.43
N ALA A 107 -14.02 52.90 -27.99
CA ALA A 107 -15.17 53.64 -28.49
C ALA A 107 -15.41 53.54 -30.02
N SER A 108 -14.47 52.97 -30.80
CA SER A 108 -14.45 53.10 -32.28
C SER A 108 -14.70 51.82 -33.08
N ASN A 109 -15.19 50.73 -32.47
CA ASN A 109 -15.48 49.47 -33.16
C ASN A 109 -16.98 49.17 -33.33
N GLU A 110 -17.76 50.12 -33.85
CA GLU A 110 -19.17 49.88 -34.22
C GLU A 110 -19.37 49.13 -35.54
N SER A 111 -18.33 48.89 -36.35
CA SER A 111 -18.51 48.45 -37.75
C SER A 111 -18.24 46.96 -38.06
N GLN A 112 -18.04 46.09 -37.07
CA GLN A 112 -17.90 44.63 -37.32
C GLN A 112 -18.63 43.77 -36.28
N SER A 113 -19.96 43.65 -36.39
CA SER A 113 -20.68 42.51 -35.78
C SER A 113 -22.07 42.28 -36.40
N LYS A 114 -22.12 41.73 -37.62
CA LYS A 114 -23.30 40.99 -38.12
C LYS A 114 -23.00 39.50 -38.10
N LYS A 115 -23.20 38.85 -36.95
CA LYS A 115 -23.57 37.41 -36.77
C LYS A 115 -23.32 36.98 -35.33
N ALA A 116 -24.35 37.06 -34.50
CA ALA A 116 -24.66 36.13 -33.40
C ALA A 116 -25.87 36.67 -32.63
N GLU A 117 -27.07 36.26 -33.04
CA GLU A 117 -28.25 36.36 -32.19
C GLU A 117 -28.21 35.24 -31.15
N SER A 118 -28.05 35.58 -29.87
CA SER A 118 -29.02 35.26 -28.81
C SER A 118 -28.47 35.65 -27.43
N GLY A 119 -28.99 36.74 -26.87
CA GLY A 119 -29.28 36.85 -25.44
C GLY A 119 -28.14 37.08 -24.44
N LYS A 120 -27.57 38.29 -24.43
CA LYS A 120 -27.46 39.22 -23.27
C LYS A 120 -26.31 40.23 -23.48
N SER A 121 -26.71 41.50 -23.41
CA SER A 121 -25.99 42.78 -23.62
C SER A 121 -24.46 42.77 -23.46
N LYS A 122 -23.74 43.12 -24.54
CA LYS A 122 -22.29 43.35 -24.57
C LYS A 122 -22.00 44.85 -24.42
N ILE A 123 -21.28 45.20 -23.37
CA ILE A 123 -20.83 46.55 -22.99
C ILE A 123 -19.34 46.69 -23.34
N VAL A 124 -19.01 47.81 -23.99
CA VAL A 124 -17.76 48.63 -23.92
C VAL A 124 -16.48 47.85 -23.58
N GLY A 125 -15.68 47.55 -24.60
CA GLY A 125 -14.46 46.75 -24.49
C GLY A 125 -13.28 47.48 -23.87
N GLY A 126 -13.14 47.40 -22.55
CA GLY A 126 -11.96 47.86 -21.81
C GLY A 126 -12.15 47.74 -20.30
N LEU A 127 -13.40 47.85 -19.85
CA LEU A 127 -13.86 47.32 -18.57
C LEU A 127 -14.57 46.00 -18.83
N HIS A 128 -13.93 44.88 -18.47
CA HIS A 128 -14.67 43.64 -18.33
C HIS A 128 -15.71 43.83 -17.22
N LYS A 129 -16.97 43.55 -17.54
CA LYS A 129 -18.18 43.51 -16.70
C LYS A 129 -17.90 43.73 -15.21
N ILE A 130 -18.47 44.81 -14.65
CA ILE A 130 -18.67 44.98 -13.20
C ILE A 130 -19.55 43.80 -12.75
N GLU A 131 -18.96 42.64 -12.50
CA GLU A 131 -19.65 41.51 -11.90
C GLU A 131 -19.73 41.81 -10.40
N ALA A 132 -20.83 42.45 -10.00
CA ALA A 132 -21.29 42.35 -8.62
C ALA A 132 -21.37 40.85 -8.31
N ASN A 133 -20.50 40.34 -7.45
CA ASN A 133 -20.45 38.93 -7.10
C ASN A 133 -21.49 38.67 -6.01
N PRO A 134 -22.74 38.26 -6.35
CA PRO A 134 -23.86 38.32 -5.41
C PRO A 134 -23.77 37.22 -4.35
N GLU A 135 -23.02 36.15 -4.63
CA GLU A 135 -22.94 34.96 -3.77
C GLU A 135 -21.89 35.05 -2.66
N LYS A 136 -20.85 35.90 -2.79
CA LYS A 136 -19.77 36.00 -1.78
C LYS A 136 -19.97 37.12 -0.75
N SER A 137 -20.88 38.06 -1.00
CA SER A 137 -20.94 39.32 -0.25
C SER A 137 -22.38 39.74 0.07
N LYS A 138 -23.12 38.92 0.83
CA LYS A 138 -24.45 39.33 1.34
C LYS A 138 -24.42 40.62 2.20
N HIS A 139 -23.24 41.09 2.60
CA HIS A 139 -23.04 42.32 3.41
C HIS A 139 -21.87 43.23 2.95
N LEU A 140 -21.12 42.89 1.88
CA LEU A 140 -20.00 43.71 1.38
C LEU A 140 -20.37 44.32 0.01
N GLU A 141 -20.68 45.62 -0.03
CA GLU A 141 -20.87 46.37 -1.28
C GLU A 141 -19.52 46.72 -1.95
N THR A 142 -18.70 45.72 -2.25
CA THR A 142 -17.37 45.86 -2.89
C THR A 142 -17.43 45.56 -4.38
N VAL A 143 -16.55 46.18 -5.17
CA VAL A 143 -16.45 45.96 -6.63
C VAL A 143 -15.03 45.62 -7.03
N THR A 144 -14.87 44.52 -7.75
CA THR A 144 -13.61 44.14 -8.43
C THR A 144 -13.71 44.50 -9.91
N THR A 145 -12.68 45.15 -10.46
CA THR A 145 -12.62 45.55 -11.88
C THR A 145 -11.18 45.50 -12.38
N LYS A 146 -10.98 45.38 -13.70
CA LYS A 146 -9.65 45.42 -14.34
C LYS A 146 -9.49 46.72 -15.10
N ILE A 147 -8.51 47.55 -14.73
CA ILE A 147 -8.26 48.87 -15.33
C ILE A 147 -6.78 49.00 -15.67
N LEU A 148 -6.45 49.38 -16.91
CA LEU A 148 -5.07 49.49 -17.41
C LEU A 148 -4.24 48.22 -17.20
N GLY A 149 -4.88 47.05 -17.26
CA GLY A 149 -4.24 45.75 -17.02
C GLY A 149 -4.05 45.37 -15.56
N LEU A 150 -4.35 46.27 -14.61
CA LEU A 150 -4.28 46.04 -13.16
C LEU A 150 -5.64 45.56 -12.63
N ASP A 151 -5.60 44.67 -11.64
CA ASP A 151 -6.79 44.16 -10.95
C ASP A 151 -7.06 45.06 -9.73
N ILE A 152 -8.26 45.64 -9.67
CA ILE A 152 -8.61 46.70 -8.72
C ILE A 152 -9.83 46.32 -7.90
N ASP A 153 -9.67 46.32 -6.58
CA ASP A 153 -10.74 46.10 -5.62
C ASP A 153 -11.14 47.42 -4.96
N LEU A 154 -12.34 47.90 -5.27
CA LEU A 154 -12.95 49.07 -4.67
C LEU A 154 -13.64 48.68 -3.37
N VAL A 155 -13.14 49.22 -2.25
CA VAL A 155 -13.61 48.88 -0.90
C VAL A 155 -13.86 50.16 -0.09
N ASN A 156 -14.90 50.16 0.75
CA ASN A 156 -15.10 51.23 1.71
C ASN A 156 -14.34 50.96 3.01
N LEU A 157 -13.90 52.04 3.66
CA LEU A 157 -13.40 51.98 5.02
C LEU A 157 -14.53 51.55 5.94
N ARG A 158 -14.23 50.59 6.81
CA ARG A 158 -15.24 50.05 7.72
C ARG A 158 -14.69 49.74 9.09
N LYS A 159 -15.58 49.87 10.07
CA LYS A 159 -15.45 49.34 11.41
C LYS A 159 -16.19 48.02 11.48
N GLU A 160 -15.59 47.05 12.16
CA GLU A 160 -16.16 45.71 12.32
C GLU A 160 -16.39 45.45 13.82
N THR A 161 -17.62 45.07 14.16
CA THR A 161 -17.98 44.63 15.52
C THR A 161 -18.33 43.15 15.47
N TYR A 162 -17.64 42.34 16.28
CA TYR A 162 -17.80 40.89 16.33
C TYR A 162 -18.68 40.50 17.52
N SER A 163 -19.55 39.50 17.31
CA SER A 163 -20.28 38.82 18.40
C SER A 163 -19.54 37.54 18.77
N ASP A 164 -19.66 37.07 20.02
CA ASP A 164 -18.96 35.87 20.49
C ASP A 164 -19.28 34.61 19.65
N ASP A 165 -20.51 34.48 19.12
CA ASP A 165 -20.98 33.29 18.41
C ASP A 165 -20.85 33.33 16.88
N SER A 166 -20.65 34.51 16.28
CA SER A 166 -20.62 34.67 14.82
C SER A 166 -19.26 35.18 14.35
N ARG A 167 -18.77 34.55 13.28
CA ARG A 167 -17.59 35.00 12.53
C ARG A 167 -17.85 36.29 11.72
N ASN A 168 -19.09 36.50 11.29
CA ASN A 168 -19.42 37.61 10.41
C ASN A 168 -19.66 38.86 11.27
N PRO A 169 -18.84 39.92 11.16
CA PRO A 169 -19.02 41.12 11.94
C PRO A 169 -20.18 41.97 11.39
N GLN A 170 -20.75 42.80 12.26
CA GLN A 170 -21.55 43.94 11.81
C GLN A 170 -20.62 45.03 11.29
N MET A 171 -20.95 45.60 10.13
CA MET A 171 -20.12 46.56 9.41
C MET A 171 -20.73 47.95 9.44
N GLU A 172 -19.93 48.92 9.85
CA GLU A 172 -20.28 50.35 9.85
C GLU A 172 -19.21 51.13 9.08
N PHE A 173 -19.52 52.32 8.58
CA PHE A 173 -18.49 53.20 8.03
C PHE A 173 -17.48 53.57 9.11
N GLY A 174 -16.20 53.34 8.83
CA GLY A 174 -15.12 53.54 9.79
C GLY A 174 -14.09 54.56 9.30
N THR A 175 -13.28 55.05 10.23
CA THR A 175 -12.10 55.86 9.94
C THR A 175 -10.96 55.01 9.34
N PRO A 176 -9.95 55.61 8.69
CA PRO A 176 -8.76 54.88 8.23
C PRO A 176 -8.05 54.14 9.36
N GLU A 177 -8.04 54.70 10.57
CA GLU A 177 -7.45 54.09 11.76
C GLU A 177 -8.24 52.85 12.20
N GLU A 178 -9.57 52.93 12.29
CA GLU A 178 -10.41 51.77 12.61
C GLU A 178 -10.30 50.66 11.56
N ASP A 179 -10.18 51.03 10.27
CA ASP A 179 -9.93 50.06 9.20
C ASP A 179 -8.53 49.44 9.27
N ALA A 180 -7.52 50.20 9.70
CA ALA A 180 -6.17 49.69 9.92
C ALA A 180 -6.14 48.67 11.06
N LEU A 181 -6.78 49.00 12.19
CA LEU A 181 -6.76 48.21 13.42
C LEU A 181 -7.48 46.86 13.27
N ARG A 182 -8.52 46.79 12.44
CA ARG A 182 -9.22 45.53 12.15
C ARG A 182 -8.47 44.60 11.20
N ARG A 183 -7.33 44.99 10.62
CA ARG A 183 -6.57 44.13 9.68
C ARG A 183 -5.78 43.04 10.41
N ASP A 184 -5.27 42.10 9.64
CA ASP A 184 -4.57 40.93 10.16
C ASP A 184 -3.17 41.27 10.73
N ALA A 185 -2.38 42.05 10.00
CA ALA A 185 -1.01 42.38 10.38
C ALA A 185 -0.69 43.87 10.17
N THR A 186 0.15 44.44 11.03
CA THR A 186 0.61 45.84 10.96
C THR A 186 1.24 46.18 9.61
N VAL A 187 2.04 45.28 9.06
CA VAL A 187 2.68 45.43 7.74
C VAL A 187 1.69 45.46 6.57
N ASN A 188 0.44 44.98 6.76
CA ASN A 188 -0.64 45.03 5.77
C ASN A 188 -1.70 46.09 6.08
N ALA A 189 -1.49 46.85 7.15
CA ALA A 189 -2.41 47.88 7.65
C ALA A 189 -1.98 49.30 7.28
N MET A 190 -0.99 49.42 6.39
CA MET A 190 -0.53 50.70 5.87
C MET A 190 -1.37 51.13 4.66
N PHE A 191 -1.48 52.44 4.48
CA PHE A 191 -2.20 53.07 3.39
C PHE A 191 -1.25 53.97 2.61
N PHE A 192 -1.47 54.09 1.31
CA PHE A 192 -0.85 55.09 0.46
C PHE A 192 -1.93 56.06 0.01
N ASN A 193 -1.83 57.30 0.48
CA ASN A 193 -2.78 58.35 0.11
C ASN A 193 -2.45 58.84 -1.29
N ILE A 194 -3.34 58.58 -2.25
CA ILE A 194 -3.04 58.83 -3.67
C ILE A 194 -2.97 60.32 -4.00
N THR A 195 -3.58 61.17 -3.16
CA THR A 195 -3.59 62.63 -3.32
C THR A 195 -2.31 63.24 -2.77
N THR A 196 -1.93 62.92 -1.53
CA THR A 196 -0.73 63.48 -0.89
C THR A 196 0.56 62.75 -1.30
N ARG A 197 0.45 61.54 -1.86
CA ARG A 197 1.56 60.62 -2.16
C ARG A 197 2.37 60.21 -0.93
N GLU A 198 1.73 60.19 0.22
CA GLU A 198 2.35 59.78 1.48
C GLU A 198 1.83 58.41 1.94
N ILE A 199 2.72 57.67 2.60
CA ILE A 199 2.33 56.44 3.31
C ILE A 199 1.83 56.83 4.70
N GLU A 200 0.61 56.41 5.01
CA GLU A 200 -0.06 56.58 6.29
C GLU A 200 -0.04 55.24 7.05
N ASP A 201 0.62 55.22 8.20
CA ASP A 201 0.68 54.07 9.12
C ASP A 201 -0.07 54.40 10.40
N PHE A 202 -1.37 54.14 10.38
CA PHE A 202 -2.27 54.39 11.52
C PHE A 202 -2.01 53.43 12.70
N THR A 203 -1.28 52.32 12.50
CA THR A 203 -0.89 51.44 13.60
C THR A 203 0.32 51.97 14.39
N GLY A 204 1.07 52.91 13.79
CA GLY A 204 2.33 53.45 14.31
C GLY A 204 3.49 52.45 14.37
N LYS A 205 3.27 51.19 13.95
CA LYS A 205 4.23 50.09 14.07
C LYS A 205 4.61 49.46 12.74
N GLY A 206 3.80 49.62 11.69
CA GLY A 206 3.98 48.96 10.39
C GLY A 206 5.36 49.17 9.77
N HIS A 207 5.87 50.42 9.76
CA HIS A 207 7.21 50.72 9.23
C HIS A 207 8.32 50.04 10.04
N ASN A 208 8.24 50.10 11.37
CA ASN A 208 9.25 49.53 12.26
C ASN A 208 9.22 48.01 12.23
N ASP A 209 8.03 47.40 12.19
CA ASP A 209 7.85 45.96 12.09
C ASP A 209 8.36 45.45 10.74
N MET A 210 8.13 46.20 9.65
CA MET A 210 8.70 45.88 8.35
C MET A 210 10.23 45.93 8.36
N ALA A 211 10.83 46.98 8.94
CA ALA A 211 12.28 47.11 9.06
C ALA A 211 12.91 45.99 9.91
N ASN A 212 12.22 45.57 10.98
CA ASN A 212 12.67 44.52 11.89
C ASN A 212 12.25 43.10 11.45
N LYS A 213 11.57 42.96 10.30
CA LYS A 213 11.03 41.69 9.79
C LYS A 213 10.11 40.96 10.78
N ILE A 214 9.18 41.69 11.38
CA ILE A 214 8.22 41.20 12.37
C ILE A 214 6.81 41.17 11.77
N ILE A 215 6.08 40.07 12.01
CA ILE A 215 4.63 39.99 11.81
C ILE A 215 3.94 40.17 13.16
N ARG A 216 3.17 41.24 13.29
CA ARG A 216 2.44 41.64 14.50
C ARG A 216 0.99 41.98 14.15
N THR A 217 0.05 41.68 15.04
CA THR A 217 -1.35 42.11 14.93
C THR A 217 -1.49 43.59 15.32
N PRO A 218 -2.34 44.39 14.64
CA PRO A 218 -2.55 45.79 15.02
C PRO A 218 -3.15 45.96 16.43
N LEU A 219 -4.12 45.10 16.77
CA LEU A 219 -4.73 45.00 18.09
C LEU A 219 -4.08 43.88 18.92
N GLU A 220 -4.54 43.75 20.16
CA GLU A 220 -4.11 42.70 21.06
C GLU A 220 -4.36 41.30 20.42
N PRO A 221 -3.36 40.39 20.42
CA PRO A 221 -3.45 39.15 19.65
C PRO A 221 -4.57 38.21 20.08
N TYR A 222 -4.86 38.08 21.39
CA TYR A 222 -5.96 37.24 21.86
C TYR A 222 -7.30 37.68 21.27
N GLN A 223 -7.65 38.97 21.39
CA GLN A 223 -8.88 39.51 20.82
C GLN A 223 -8.90 39.33 19.29
N THR A 224 -7.78 39.62 18.63
CA THR A 224 -7.65 39.49 17.17
C THR A 224 -7.93 38.06 16.68
N PHE A 225 -7.43 37.05 17.39
CA PHE A 225 -7.65 35.65 17.05
C PHE A 225 -9.00 35.12 17.52
N LYS A 226 -9.57 35.66 18.61
CA LYS A 226 -10.93 35.32 19.06
C LYS A 226 -12.00 35.79 18.07
N ASP A 227 -11.79 36.97 17.47
CA ASP A 227 -12.69 37.59 16.50
C ASP A 227 -12.65 36.89 15.14
N ASP A 228 -11.46 36.69 14.56
CA ASP A 228 -11.27 35.91 13.33
C ASP A 228 -10.07 34.95 13.46
N PRO A 229 -10.30 33.71 13.93
CA PRO A 229 -9.25 32.72 14.12
C PRO A 229 -8.44 32.40 12.85
N LEU A 230 -9.01 32.66 11.66
CA LEU A 230 -8.33 32.45 10.38
C LEU A 230 -7.08 33.35 10.21
N ARG A 231 -6.98 34.43 10.99
CA ARG A 231 -5.80 35.29 11.06
C ARG A 231 -4.56 34.53 11.53
N VAL A 232 -4.70 33.49 12.36
CA VAL A 232 -3.57 32.63 12.76
C VAL A 232 -2.88 32.05 11.53
N LEU A 233 -3.64 31.43 10.63
CA LEU A 233 -3.12 30.84 9.40
C LEU A 233 -2.59 31.90 8.43
N ARG A 234 -3.24 33.07 8.35
CA ARG A 234 -2.77 34.19 7.51
C ARG A 234 -1.43 34.74 7.99
N LEU A 235 -1.23 34.87 9.30
CA LEU A 235 0.04 35.34 9.87
C LEU A 235 1.16 34.35 9.59
N ILE A 236 0.91 33.03 9.67
CA ILE A 236 1.88 32.00 9.25
C ILE A 236 2.19 32.13 7.76
N ARG A 237 1.17 32.38 6.92
CA ARG A 237 1.36 32.62 5.48
C ARG A 237 2.19 33.86 5.20
N PHE A 238 1.97 34.97 5.91
CA PHE A 238 2.77 36.17 5.73
C PHE A 238 4.21 35.99 6.22
N ALA A 239 4.38 35.31 7.36
CA ALA A 239 5.69 34.99 7.91
C ALA A 239 6.52 34.16 6.92
N SER A 240 5.94 33.09 6.36
CA SER A 240 6.59 32.26 5.34
C SER A 240 6.79 32.98 4.00
N ARG A 241 5.81 33.77 3.52
CA ARG A 241 5.95 34.53 2.26
C ARG A 241 7.06 35.57 2.32
N LEU A 242 7.18 36.28 3.44
CA LEU A 242 8.09 37.43 3.59
C LEU A 242 9.41 37.06 4.27
N ASN A 243 9.52 35.82 4.78
CA ASN A 243 10.60 35.38 5.67
C ASN A 243 10.73 36.27 6.93
N TYR A 244 9.61 36.49 7.60
CA TYR A 244 9.48 37.34 8.79
C TYR A 244 9.16 36.51 10.04
N THR A 245 9.50 37.03 11.22
CA THR A 245 9.23 36.36 12.50
C THR A 245 7.91 36.86 13.10
N ILE A 246 7.02 35.95 13.50
CA ILE A 246 5.80 36.30 14.25
C ILE A 246 6.18 36.75 15.67
N GLU A 247 5.62 37.86 16.14
CA GLU A 247 5.81 38.38 17.49
C GLU A 247 5.54 37.34 18.60
N SER A 248 6.29 37.41 19.71
CA SER A 248 6.21 36.47 20.83
C SER A 248 4.83 36.38 21.47
N GLU A 249 4.15 37.50 21.71
CA GLU A 249 2.79 37.51 22.29
C GLU A 249 1.78 36.88 21.33
N ALA A 250 1.86 37.19 20.03
CA ALA A 250 1.01 36.55 19.02
C ALA A 250 1.27 35.03 18.97
N ARG A 251 2.54 34.58 18.98
CA ARG A 251 2.89 33.16 19.03
C ARG A 251 2.34 32.44 20.26
N LYS A 252 2.33 33.10 21.43
CA LYS A 252 1.77 32.56 22.66
C LYS A 252 0.27 32.27 22.50
N TRP A 253 -0.50 33.23 22.01
CA TRP A 253 -1.94 33.08 21.83
C TRP A 253 -2.32 32.15 20.67
N MET A 254 -1.48 32.02 19.64
CA MET A 254 -1.67 31.00 18.59
C MET A 254 -1.61 29.56 19.12
N LYS A 255 -0.91 29.31 20.24
CA LYS A 255 -0.80 27.99 20.88
C LYS A 255 -1.96 27.69 21.84
N ASP A 256 -2.72 28.72 22.21
CA ASP A 256 -3.78 28.64 23.21
C ASP A 256 -4.91 27.69 22.77
N ALA A 257 -5.47 26.94 23.73
CA ALA A 257 -6.49 25.94 23.46
C ALA A 257 -7.84 26.57 23.04
N GLU A 258 -8.20 27.73 23.59
CA GLU A 258 -9.42 28.45 23.23
C GLU A 258 -9.35 28.92 21.78
N ILE A 259 -8.21 29.47 21.36
CA ILE A 259 -7.99 29.94 19.98
C ILE A 259 -8.02 28.77 18.98
N LYS A 260 -7.42 27.63 19.32
CA LYS A 260 -7.48 26.43 18.48
C LYS A 260 -8.90 25.88 18.34
N SER A 261 -9.66 25.85 19.43
CA SER A 261 -11.07 25.46 19.44
C SER A 261 -11.91 26.43 18.58
N ALA A 262 -11.69 27.73 18.73
CA ALA A 262 -12.34 28.75 17.91
C ALA A 262 -11.99 28.59 16.42
N LEU A 263 -10.73 28.26 16.09
CA LEU A 263 -10.31 27.96 14.72
C LEU A 263 -11.01 26.73 14.15
N GLN A 264 -11.27 25.69 14.94
CA GLN A 264 -12.04 24.52 14.52
C GLN A 264 -13.53 24.84 14.34
N ALA A 265 -14.13 25.55 15.29
CA ALA A 265 -15.57 25.79 15.34
C ALA A 265 -16.06 26.91 14.41
N LYS A 266 -15.38 28.08 14.39
CA LYS A 266 -15.85 29.29 13.68
C LYS A 266 -15.46 29.33 12.20
N ILE A 267 -14.43 28.58 11.80
CA ILE A 267 -13.83 28.70 10.46
C ILE A 267 -14.16 27.47 9.61
N SER A 268 -14.72 27.72 8.43
CA SER A 268 -15.00 26.65 7.46
C SER A 268 -13.70 26.00 6.96
N ARG A 269 -13.73 24.70 6.70
CA ARG A 269 -12.57 23.92 6.26
C ARG A 269 -12.06 24.35 4.88
N GLU A 270 -12.95 24.84 4.02
CA GLU A 270 -12.59 25.42 2.71
C GLU A 270 -11.64 26.61 2.87
N ARG A 271 -11.87 27.47 3.87
CA ARG A 271 -11.00 28.63 4.11
C ARG A 271 -9.66 28.24 4.71
N VAL A 272 -9.63 27.20 5.55
CA VAL A 272 -8.37 26.60 6.03
C VAL A 272 -7.57 26.05 4.86
N GLY A 273 -8.22 25.29 3.97
CA GLY A 273 -7.61 24.73 2.76
C GLY A 273 -7.01 25.79 1.84
N VAL A 274 -7.73 26.89 1.59
CA VAL A 274 -7.24 28.01 0.74
C VAL A 274 -5.99 28.67 1.34
N GLU A 275 -5.94 28.90 2.64
CA GLU A 275 -4.76 29.49 3.27
C GLU A 275 -3.58 28.50 3.24
N LEU A 276 -3.82 27.20 3.51
CA LEU A 276 -2.79 26.16 3.42
C LEU A 276 -2.24 26.03 1.99
N GLU A 277 -3.10 25.99 0.98
CA GLU A 277 -2.67 25.92 -0.42
C GLU A 277 -1.79 27.11 -0.79
N LYS A 278 -2.16 28.32 -0.38
CA LYS A 278 -1.33 29.52 -0.61
C LYS A 278 0.01 29.48 0.12
N MET A 279 0.08 28.83 1.28
CA MET A 279 1.33 28.59 2.00
C MET A 279 2.23 27.60 1.25
N LEU A 280 1.65 26.47 0.79
CA LEU A 280 2.40 25.40 0.13
C LEU A 280 2.83 25.74 -1.30
N ARG A 281 2.09 26.63 -1.98
CA ARG A 281 2.49 27.23 -3.26
C ARG A 281 3.36 28.47 -3.10
N GLY A 282 3.56 28.94 -1.87
CA GLY A 282 4.35 30.12 -1.55
C GLY A 282 5.85 29.91 -1.76
N PRO A 283 6.66 30.97 -1.51
CA PRO A 283 8.10 30.90 -1.71
C PRO A 283 8.81 29.99 -0.70
N ASP A 284 8.30 29.89 0.54
CA ASP A 284 8.88 29.05 1.59
C ASP A 284 7.82 28.16 2.30
N PRO A 285 7.43 27.05 1.67
CA PRO A 285 6.51 26.07 2.28
C PRO A 285 7.08 25.41 3.53
N LEU A 286 8.42 25.25 3.61
CA LEU A 286 9.08 24.63 4.75
C LEU A 286 8.84 25.45 6.01
N MET A 287 9.08 26.76 5.95
CA MET A 287 8.84 27.66 7.06
C MET A 287 7.37 27.62 7.51
N ALA A 288 6.43 27.53 6.57
CA ALA A 288 5.00 27.45 6.90
C ALA A 288 4.66 26.17 7.68
N LEU A 289 5.13 25.00 7.22
CA LEU A 289 4.88 23.72 7.90
C LEU A 289 5.60 23.64 9.26
N ASN A 290 6.85 24.12 9.35
CA ASN A 290 7.59 24.21 10.62
C ASN A 290 6.85 25.11 11.64
N LEU A 291 6.26 26.23 11.19
CA LEU A 291 5.46 27.10 12.06
C LEU A 291 4.18 26.39 12.54
N ILE A 292 3.51 25.63 11.67
CA ILE A 292 2.33 24.83 12.04
C ILE A 292 2.67 23.81 13.13
N GLU A 293 3.80 23.12 12.99
CA GLU A 293 4.31 22.17 13.99
C GLU A 293 4.66 22.87 15.31
N GLN A 294 5.48 23.91 15.28
CA GLN A 294 5.91 24.65 16.45
C GLN A 294 4.76 25.31 17.22
N LEU A 295 3.70 25.72 16.50
CA LEU A 295 2.47 26.27 17.06
C LEU A 295 1.46 25.20 17.46
N THR A 296 1.79 23.91 17.29
CA THR A 296 0.94 22.76 17.65
C THR A 296 -0.45 22.84 17.01
N LEU A 297 -0.49 23.24 15.74
CA LEU A 297 -1.72 23.43 14.94
C LEU A 297 -2.01 22.24 14.01
N TYR A 298 -1.16 21.21 13.99
CA TYR A 298 -1.30 20.06 13.09
C TYR A 298 -2.67 19.40 13.21
N SER A 299 -3.06 18.97 14.41
CA SER A 299 -4.37 18.35 14.68
C SER A 299 -5.56 19.30 14.49
N THR A 300 -5.30 20.61 14.46
CA THR A 300 -6.32 21.65 14.19
C THR A 300 -6.61 21.81 12.70
N ILE A 301 -5.59 21.61 11.86
CA ILE A 301 -5.65 21.79 10.40
C ILE A 301 -5.96 20.45 9.71
N PHE A 302 -5.21 19.41 10.06
CA PHE A 302 -5.35 18.07 9.49
C PHE A 302 -6.16 17.22 10.46
N SER A 303 -7.48 17.44 10.49
CA SER A 303 -8.43 16.59 11.21
C SER A 303 -9.75 16.53 10.47
N ASP A 304 -10.48 15.41 10.65
CA ASP A 304 -11.84 15.27 10.14
C ASP A 304 -12.83 15.80 11.19
N PRO A 305 -13.47 16.97 10.97
CA PRO A 305 -14.41 17.54 11.93
C PRO A 305 -15.73 16.75 12.02
N ALA A 306 -16.00 15.82 11.11
CA ALA A 306 -17.23 15.03 11.08
C ALA A 306 -17.13 13.73 11.90
N GLN A 307 -15.93 13.35 12.35
CA GLN A 307 -15.73 12.14 13.16
C GLN A 307 -15.73 12.44 14.65
N ASP A 308 -16.31 11.51 15.41
CA ASP A 308 -16.38 11.55 16.86
C ASP A 308 -14.97 11.46 17.46
N GLN A 309 -14.59 12.42 18.33
CA GLN A 309 -13.21 12.59 18.79
C GLN A 309 -12.63 11.33 19.47
N ASP A 310 -13.49 10.50 20.06
CA ASP A 310 -13.12 9.23 20.71
C ASP A 310 -12.80 8.08 19.74
N LYS A 311 -13.08 8.24 18.44
CA LYS A 311 -12.82 7.25 17.37
C LYS A 311 -11.79 7.71 16.33
N VAL A 312 -11.25 8.92 16.48
CA VAL A 312 -10.29 9.49 15.53
C VAL A 312 -8.93 8.83 15.73
N PHE A 313 -8.36 8.31 14.65
CA PHE A 313 -6.96 7.86 14.65
C PHE A 313 -6.03 9.03 14.96
N SER A 314 -5.17 8.88 15.97
CA SER A 314 -4.16 9.88 16.30
C SER A 314 -2.97 9.77 15.34
N PRO A 315 -2.68 10.80 14.52
CA PRO A 315 -1.51 10.79 13.64
C PRO A 315 -0.20 10.81 14.43
N ASP A 316 0.81 10.11 13.93
CA ASP A 316 2.16 10.13 14.47
C ASP A 316 2.95 11.32 13.92
N THR A 317 3.13 12.33 14.76
CA THR A 317 3.84 13.57 14.40
C THR A 317 5.30 13.61 14.87
N ASP A 318 5.82 12.56 15.53
CA ASP A 318 7.12 12.63 16.21
C ASP A 318 8.28 12.93 15.23
N ASN A 319 8.23 12.33 14.03
CA ASN A 319 9.23 12.53 12.98
C ASN A 319 8.81 13.53 11.90
N TRP A 320 7.72 14.28 12.11
CA TRP A 320 7.16 15.14 11.07
C TRP A 320 8.10 16.28 10.68
N SER A 321 8.72 16.96 11.65
CA SER A 321 9.81 17.94 11.42
C SER A 321 10.90 17.39 10.50
N THR A 322 11.38 16.17 10.73
CA THR A 322 12.41 15.55 9.89
C THR A 322 11.93 15.36 8.47
N VAL A 323 10.70 14.86 8.29
CA VAL A 323 10.08 14.64 6.98
C VAL A 323 9.94 15.95 6.19
N ILE A 324 9.44 17.03 6.81
CA ILE A 324 9.25 18.31 6.11
C ILE A 324 10.58 18.95 5.74
N ASN A 325 11.60 18.89 6.63
CA ASN A 325 12.94 19.41 6.32
C ASN A 325 13.58 18.62 5.17
N PHE A 326 13.41 17.29 5.16
CA PHE A 326 13.93 16.41 4.11
C PHE A 326 13.34 16.68 2.71
N VAL A 327 12.16 17.31 2.61
CA VAL A 327 11.63 17.72 1.30
C VAL A 327 12.61 18.65 0.58
N GLN A 328 13.37 19.50 1.28
CA GLN A 328 14.41 20.33 0.63
C GLN A 328 15.53 19.49 0.01
N ASP A 329 15.88 18.35 0.61
CA ASP A 329 16.86 17.42 0.05
C ASP A 329 16.33 16.76 -1.23
N ILE A 330 15.04 16.40 -1.26
CA ILE A 330 14.38 15.92 -2.49
C ILE A 330 14.42 17.01 -3.58
N MET A 331 14.16 18.26 -3.22
CA MET A 331 14.14 19.40 -4.16
C MET A 331 15.52 19.78 -4.69
N SER A 332 16.59 19.45 -3.96
CA SER A 332 17.99 19.77 -4.31
C SER A 332 18.79 18.57 -4.83
N CYS A 333 18.22 17.36 -4.83
CA CYS A 333 18.90 16.16 -5.29
C CYS A 333 19.11 16.16 -6.82
N LYS A 334 20.06 15.35 -7.30
CA LYS A 334 20.38 15.25 -8.74
C LYS A 334 19.21 14.76 -9.61
N THR A 335 18.21 14.12 -9.02
CA THR A 335 17.00 13.63 -9.70
C THR A 335 15.78 14.50 -9.42
N SER A 336 15.98 15.72 -8.90
CA SER A 336 14.90 16.68 -8.62
C SER A 336 14.02 16.91 -9.85
N ASP A 337 14.63 17.01 -11.03
CA ASP A 337 13.94 17.26 -12.30
C ASP A 337 13.01 16.10 -12.70
N ILE A 338 13.24 14.91 -12.15
CA ILE A 338 12.37 13.75 -12.35
C ILE A 338 11.21 13.77 -11.34
N PHE A 339 11.46 14.16 -10.09
CA PHE A 339 10.46 14.26 -9.03
C PHE A 339 9.52 15.46 -9.19
N VAL A 340 10.06 16.60 -9.64
CA VAL A 340 9.45 17.93 -9.62
C VAL A 340 9.54 18.54 -11.00
N ARG A 341 8.61 18.16 -11.88
CA ARG A 341 8.58 18.65 -13.27
C ARG A 341 7.96 20.04 -13.37
N ASP A 342 7.02 20.34 -12.50
CA ASP A 342 6.24 21.56 -12.53
C ASP A 342 5.84 22.04 -11.12
N ALA A 343 5.19 23.20 -11.08
CA ALA A 343 4.71 23.79 -9.83
C ALA A 343 3.63 22.96 -9.13
N GLU A 344 2.86 22.15 -9.87
CA GLU A 344 1.84 21.27 -9.29
C GLU A 344 2.47 20.08 -8.57
N GLU A 345 3.47 19.41 -9.15
CA GLU A 345 4.21 18.34 -8.47
C GLU A 345 4.92 18.85 -7.23
N ARG A 346 5.50 20.06 -7.29
CA ARG A 346 6.10 20.71 -6.12
C ARG A 346 5.09 20.89 -4.99
N TYR A 347 3.91 21.42 -5.31
CA TYR A 347 2.81 21.57 -4.36
C TYR A 347 2.36 20.22 -3.79
N LEU A 348 2.20 19.20 -4.64
CA LEU A 348 1.78 17.87 -4.23
C LEU A 348 2.79 17.22 -3.28
N ILE A 349 4.10 17.36 -3.49
CA ILE A 349 5.12 16.80 -2.58
C ILE A 349 5.05 17.44 -1.20
N TRP A 350 4.91 18.77 -1.13
CA TRP A 350 4.72 19.47 0.14
C TRP A 350 3.44 19.02 0.85
N LEU A 351 2.34 18.90 0.11
CA LEU A 351 1.09 18.40 0.68
C LEU A 351 1.21 16.95 1.16
N LEU A 352 1.90 16.10 0.38
CA LEU A 352 2.16 14.71 0.73
C LEU A 352 2.98 14.61 2.01
N SER A 353 4.02 15.44 2.18
CA SER A 353 4.79 15.54 3.44
C SER A 353 3.93 15.91 4.64
N ALA A 354 2.87 16.71 4.43
CA ALA A 354 1.94 17.09 5.48
C ALA A 354 0.93 15.99 5.86
N VAL A 355 0.75 14.95 5.04
CA VAL A 355 -0.14 13.81 5.34
C VAL A 355 0.60 12.54 5.76
N VAL A 356 1.94 12.50 5.66
CA VAL A 356 2.77 11.39 6.14
C VAL A 356 2.49 10.97 7.60
N PRO A 357 2.15 11.87 8.55
CA PRO A 357 1.79 11.45 9.91
C PRO A 357 0.60 10.48 10.01
N TYR A 358 -0.19 10.33 8.93
CA TYR A 358 -1.29 9.36 8.83
C TYR A 358 -0.89 8.03 8.14
N ARG A 359 0.41 7.77 7.92
CA ARG A 359 0.91 6.58 7.20
C ARG A 359 0.47 5.25 7.81
N ASP A 360 0.40 5.19 9.14
CA ASP A 360 0.03 3.97 9.90
C ASP A 360 -1.47 3.87 10.19
N ALA A 361 -2.28 4.77 9.63
CA ALA A 361 -3.71 4.75 9.88
C ALA A 361 -4.35 3.48 9.31
N PRO A 362 -5.19 2.77 10.08
CA PRO A 362 -5.80 1.53 9.63
C PRO A 362 -6.70 1.77 8.42
N SER A 363 -6.68 0.84 7.47
CA SER A 363 -7.61 0.89 6.34
C SER A 363 -9.03 0.65 6.83
N PRO A 364 -9.99 1.54 6.53
CA PRO A 364 -11.36 1.37 6.99
C PRO A 364 -12.01 0.12 6.36
N PRO A 365 -12.84 -0.62 7.12
CA PRO A 365 -13.36 -1.93 6.71
C PRO A 365 -14.22 -1.81 5.45
N ALA A 366 -14.05 -2.76 4.53
CA ALA A 366 -14.88 -2.86 3.34
C ALA A 366 -16.28 -3.34 3.72
N ILE A 367 -17.31 -2.60 3.33
CA ILE A 367 -18.72 -3.00 3.52
C ILE A 367 -19.16 -3.74 2.25
N GLU A 368 -19.67 -4.96 2.39
CA GLU A 368 -20.17 -5.76 1.27
C GLU A 368 -21.16 -4.98 0.39
N GLY A 369 -20.95 -5.02 -0.92
CA GLY A 369 -21.81 -4.35 -1.91
C GLY A 369 -21.58 -2.83 -2.07
N LYS A 370 -20.69 -2.20 -1.29
CA LYS A 370 -20.32 -0.78 -1.46
C LYS A 370 -18.84 -0.61 -1.81
N LYS A 371 -18.49 0.50 -2.47
CA LYS A 371 -17.08 0.85 -2.72
C LYS A 371 -16.37 1.01 -1.38
N PRO A 372 -15.14 0.48 -1.23
CA PRO A 372 -14.39 0.61 0.01
C PRO A 372 -14.19 2.10 0.35
N PRO A 373 -14.34 2.47 1.62
CA PRO A 373 -14.11 3.84 2.08
C PRO A 373 -12.68 4.28 1.76
N PRO A 374 -12.45 5.59 1.53
CA PRO A 374 -11.10 6.11 1.28
C PRO A 374 -10.20 5.93 2.52
N PRO A 375 -8.87 5.82 2.35
CA PRO A 375 -7.93 5.80 3.48
C PRO A 375 -8.11 7.02 4.40
N VAL A 376 -7.81 6.86 5.69
CA VAL A 376 -8.01 7.92 6.71
C VAL A 376 -7.33 9.24 6.30
N ALA A 377 -6.08 9.19 5.84
CA ALA A 377 -5.37 10.38 5.34
C ALA A 377 -6.11 11.08 4.19
N THR A 378 -6.76 10.32 3.30
CA THR A 378 -7.58 10.89 2.22
C THR A 378 -8.86 11.51 2.77
N ALA A 379 -9.51 10.88 3.75
CA ALA A 379 -10.68 11.45 4.40
C ALA A 379 -10.34 12.75 5.13
N VAL A 380 -9.22 12.79 5.87
CA VAL A 380 -8.72 14.00 6.55
C VAL A 380 -8.37 15.10 5.54
N ALA A 381 -7.71 14.78 4.44
CA ALA A 381 -7.45 15.78 3.39
C ALA A 381 -8.75 16.31 2.76
N ARG A 382 -9.74 15.42 2.53
CA ARG A 382 -11.03 15.79 1.95
C ARG A 382 -11.88 16.63 2.90
N GLU A 383 -11.97 16.27 4.17
CA GLU A 383 -12.88 16.93 5.10
C GLU A 383 -12.20 18.07 5.88
N GLY A 384 -10.95 17.88 6.28
CA GLY A 384 -10.18 18.84 7.07
C GLY A 384 -9.69 20.06 6.29
N ILE A 385 -9.24 19.88 5.05
CA ILE A 385 -8.74 20.99 4.20
C ILE A 385 -9.52 21.14 2.90
N LYS A 386 -10.60 20.37 2.70
CA LYS A 386 -11.43 20.42 1.49
C LYS A 386 -10.61 20.27 0.21
N ALA A 387 -9.66 19.33 0.24
CA ALA A 387 -8.80 19.02 -0.90
C ALA A 387 -9.61 18.60 -2.13
N THR A 388 -9.11 18.95 -3.32
CA THR A 388 -9.76 18.58 -4.58
C THR A 388 -9.77 17.06 -4.79
N ASN A 389 -10.67 16.57 -5.65
CA ASN A 389 -10.72 15.15 -6.01
C ASN A 389 -9.40 14.65 -6.60
N ASN A 390 -8.69 15.49 -7.35
CA ASN A 390 -7.43 15.11 -7.96
C ASN A 390 -6.35 14.87 -6.89
N VAL A 391 -6.26 15.77 -5.92
CA VAL A 391 -5.38 15.64 -4.75
C VAL A 391 -5.75 14.40 -3.92
N CYS A 392 -7.03 14.18 -3.65
CA CYS A 392 -7.49 12.99 -2.93
C CYS A 392 -7.08 11.69 -3.63
N ASN A 393 -7.18 11.65 -4.96
CA ASN A 393 -6.76 10.48 -5.76
C ASN A 393 -5.26 10.25 -5.68
N VAL A 394 -4.45 11.32 -5.71
CA VAL A 394 -2.99 11.23 -5.50
C VAL A 394 -2.69 10.62 -4.13
N ILE A 395 -3.26 11.16 -3.05
CA ILE A 395 -3.03 10.65 -1.68
C ILE A 395 -3.45 9.18 -1.57
N THR A 396 -4.65 8.83 -2.08
CA THR A 396 -5.14 7.45 -2.06
C THR A 396 -4.20 6.50 -2.80
N ASN A 397 -3.74 6.86 -3.99
CA ASN A 397 -2.84 6.02 -4.77
C ASN A 397 -1.45 5.92 -4.14
N SER A 398 -0.94 7.02 -3.56
CA SER A 398 0.32 7.03 -2.82
C SER A 398 0.29 6.04 -1.65
N ILE A 399 -0.80 5.99 -0.88
CA ILE A 399 -0.96 5.05 0.24
C ILE A 399 -1.16 3.62 -0.26
N LYS A 400 -1.90 3.40 -1.35
CA LYS A 400 -2.12 2.04 -1.88
C LYS A 400 -0.84 1.42 -2.45
N ASN A 401 -0.04 2.22 -3.14
CA ASN A 401 1.10 1.73 -3.91
C ASN A 401 2.45 1.89 -3.17
N TYR A 402 2.48 2.50 -1.97
CA TYR A 402 3.75 2.80 -1.28
C TYR A 402 4.63 1.56 -1.10
N ALA A 403 4.04 0.42 -0.68
CA ALA A 403 4.78 -0.80 -0.38
C ALA A 403 5.43 -1.38 -1.65
N GLU A 404 4.68 -1.42 -2.76
CA GLU A 404 5.19 -1.87 -4.05
C GLU A 404 6.31 -0.94 -4.56
N ILE A 405 6.12 0.38 -4.46
CA ILE A 405 7.12 1.36 -4.90
C ILE A 405 8.40 1.26 -4.05
N SER A 406 8.29 1.17 -2.72
CA SER A 406 9.43 1.00 -1.82
C SER A 406 10.20 -0.30 -2.12
N MET A 407 9.48 -1.40 -2.38
CA MET A 407 10.11 -2.67 -2.78
C MET A 407 10.83 -2.54 -4.13
N MET A 408 10.18 -1.97 -5.15
CA MET A 408 10.79 -1.76 -6.48
C MET A 408 12.02 -0.85 -6.43
N ALA A 409 11.98 0.20 -5.60
CA ALA A 409 13.11 1.08 -5.39
C ALA A 409 14.29 0.35 -4.73
N ASN A 410 14.03 -0.48 -3.72
CA ASN A 410 15.05 -1.30 -3.07
C ASN A 410 15.64 -2.35 -4.04
N ASP A 411 14.80 -3.07 -4.78
CA ASP A 411 15.22 -4.10 -5.73
C ASP A 411 16.07 -3.54 -6.87
N SER A 412 15.80 -2.31 -7.29
CA SER A 412 16.58 -1.60 -8.33
C SER A 412 18.02 -1.28 -7.89
N ASN A 413 18.28 -1.27 -6.58
CA ASN A 413 19.62 -1.13 -6.00
C ASN A 413 20.30 -2.49 -5.76
N GLY A 414 19.58 -3.60 -5.90
CA GLY A 414 20.09 -4.96 -5.69
C GLY A 414 20.92 -5.51 -6.86
N ARG A 415 21.49 -6.71 -6.68
CA ARG A 415 22.26 -7.42 -7.72
C ARG A 415 21.40 -7.87 -8.89
N LYS A 416 20.10 -8.11 -8.67
CA LYS A 416 19.13 -8.53 -9.68
C LYS A 416 18.09 -7.42 -9.83
N ARG A 417 18.36 -6.47 -10.73
CA ARG A 417 17.45 -5.35 -11.00
C ARG A 417 16.14 -5.84 -11.66
N PRO A 418 15.00 -5.17 -11.42
CA PRO A 418 13.76 -5.48 -12.11
C PRO A 418 13.92 -5.41 -13.63
N ALA A 419 13.26 -6.31 -14.35
CA ALA A 419 13.23 -6.29 -15.80
C ALA A 419 12.44 -5.07 -16.31
N ARG A 420 12.73 -4.63 -17.55
CA ARG A 420 12.10 -3.45 -18.14
C ARG A 420 10.57 -3.58 -18.20
N GLU A 421 10.07 -4.77 -18.52
CA GLU A 421 8.62 -5.00 -18.56
C GLU A 421 7.95 -4.96 -17.19
N ASP A 422 8.59 -5.47 -16.14
CA ASP A 422 8.01 -5.51 -14.80
C ASP A 422 7.88 -4.09 -14.26
N LEU A 423 8.95 -3.31 -14.39
CA LEU A 423 8.98 -1.91 -13.98
C LEU A 423 8.04 -1.04 -14.84
N GLY A 424 8.00 -1.28 -16.15
CA GLY A 424 7.08 -0.59 -17.04
C GLY A 424 5.62 -0.89 -16.73
N MET A 425 5.28 -2.13 -16.39
CA MET A 425 3.93 -2.51 -15.97
C MET A 425 3.57 -1.90 -14.60
N ALA A 426 4.51 -1.86 -13.66
CA ALA A 426 4.32 -1.23 -12.36
C ALA A 426 3.99 0.27 -12.50
N ILE A 427 4.80 1.03 -13.27
CA ILE A 427 4.56 2.46 -13.54
C ILE A 427 3.19 2.69 -14.19
N ARG A 428 2.75 1.78 -15.07
CA ARG A 428 1.41 1.84 -15.68
C ARG A 428 0.29 1.65 -14.67
N ARG A 429 0.45 0.72 -13.72
CA ARG A 429 -0.50 0.52 -12.62
C ARG A 429 -0.56 1.74 -11.71
N TRP A 430 0.59 2.34 -11.40
CA TRP A 430 0.67 3.57 -10.59
C TRP A 430 0.08 4.79 -11.29
N GLY A 431 0.09 4.81 -12.63
CA GLY A 431 -0.57 5.80 -13.45
C GLY A 431 0.20 7.13 -13.55
N SER A 432 -0.50 8.21 -13.91
CA SER A 432 0.15 9.50 -14.24
C SER A 432 0.80 10.23 -13.06
N THR A 433 0.46 9.85 -11.84
CA THR A 433 0.95 10.51 -10.60
C THR A 433 2.04 9.70 -9.90
N TRP A 434 2.62 8.70 -10.58
CA TRP A 434 3.61 7.78 -10.02
C TRP A 434 4.83 8.48 -9.40
N ARG A 435 5.21 9.66 -9.91
CA ARG A 435 6.31 10.49 -9.37
C ARG A 435 5.99 11.00 -7.97
N SER A 436 4.81 11.59 -7.78
CA SER A 436 4.33 12.04 -6.47
C SER A 436 4.15 10.85 -5.50
N GLN A 437 3.70 9.71 -6.01
CA GLN A 437 3.61 8.47 -5.21
C GLN A 437 4.99 7.97 -4.77
N THR A 438 6.00 8.08 -5.65
CA THR A 438 7.39 7.73 -5.35
C THR A 438 8.01 8.69 -4.33
N ALA A 439 7.73 9.99 -4.43
CA ALA A 439 8.14 10.96 -3.42
C ALA A 439 7.48 10.66 -2.07
N PHE A 440 6.19 10.30 -2.04
CA PHE A 440 5.52 9.88 -0.81
C PHE A 440 6.15 8.63 -0.20
N ALA A 441 6.44 7.60 -0.98
CA ALA A 441 7.08 6.38 -0.49
C ALA A 441 8.47 6.67 0.12
N LEU A 442 9.25 7.56 -0.50
CA LEU A 442 10.52 8.03 0.07
C LEU A 442 10.30 8.77 1.41
N LEU A 443 9.33 9.68 1.48
CA LEU A 443 9.02 10.42 2.70
C LEU A 443 8.54 9.51 3.84
N VAL A 444 7.76 8.46 3.53
CA VAL A 444 7.33 7.43 4.49
C VAL A 444 8.54 6.66 5.02
N ASN A 445 9.44 6.18 4.15
CA ASN A 445 10.65 5.48 4.60
C ASN A 445 11.53 6.36 5.50
N VAL A 446 11.61 7.67 5.21
CA VAL A 446 12.33 8.64 6.06
C VAL A 446 11.62 8.87 7.40
N ALA A 447 10.28 8.85 7.42
CA ALA A 447 9.51 8.96 8.65
C ALA A 447 9.71 7.73 9.56
N ASP A 448 9.82 6.54 8.96
CA ASP A 448 9.99 5.27 9.67
C ASP A 448 11.44 5.04 10.13
N ASP A 449 12.44 5.42 9.32
CA ASP A 449 13.86 5.40 9.68
C ASP A 449 14.56 6.71 9.31
N PRO A 450 14.44 7.74 10.17
CA PRO A 450 15.10 9.04 9.98
C PRO A 450 16.63 8.93 9.87
N SER A 451 17.23 7.92 10.52
CA SER A 451 18.69 7.75 10.54
C SER A 451 19.25 7.33 9.18
N ALA A 452 18.45 6.65 8.37
CA ALA A 452 18.77 6.20 7.03
C ALA A 452 18.29 7.15 5.92
N ALA A 453 17.82 8.35 6.24
CA ALA A 453 17.20 9.27 5.28
C ALA A 453 18.04 9.51 4.00
N GLN A 454 19.35 9.73 4.16
CA GLN A 454 20.25 9.93 3.02
C GLN A 454 20.47 8.65 2.20
N SER A 455 20.46 7.49 2.87
CA SER A 455 20.53 6.18 2.21
C SER A 455 19.28 5.93 1.38
N HIS A 456 18.09 6.23 1.92
CA HIS A 456 16.82 6.17 1.19
C HIS A 456 16.82 7.13 -0.01
N LEU A 457 17.30 8.38 0.17
CA LEU A 457 17.41 9.33 -0.94
C LEU A 457 18.27 8.77 -2.08
N SER A 458 19.42 8.18 -1.74
CA SER A 458 20.33 7.57 -2.70
C SER A 458 19.67 6.40 -3.43
N ALA A 459 18.99 5.51 -2.69
CA ALA A 459 18.29 4.37 -3.26
C ALA A 459 17.19 4.80 -4.25
N PHE A 460 16.36 5.76 -3.86
CA PHE A 460 15.30 6.30 -4.73
C PHE A 460 15.86 7.10 -5.92
N SER A 461 16.95 7.84 -5.73
CA SER A 461 17.63 8.54 -6.83
C SER A 461 18.19 7.54 -7.87
N ASN A 462 18.75 6.42 -7.42
CA ASN A 462 19.22 5.36 -8.31
C ASN A 462 18.07 4.66 -9.02
N PHE A 463 16.96 4.41 -8.31
CA PHE A 463 15.74 3.89 -8.91
C PHE A 463 15.23 4.79 -10.04
N LEU A 464 15.12 6.10 -9.81
CA LEU A 464 14.67 7.04 -10.84
C LEU A 464 15.61 7.13 -12.03
N LYS A 465 16.93 7.11 -11.79
CA LYS A 465 17.92 7.03 -12.87
C LYS A 465 17.75 5.75 -13.67
N TYR A 466 17.50 4.62 -13.02
CA TYR A 466 17.27 3.36 -13.70
C TYR A 466 15.98 3.38 -14.55
N VAL A 467 14.89 3.99 -14.03
CA VAL A 467 13.67 4.23 -14.81
C VAL A 467 13.95 5.10 -16.05
N GLN A 468 14.80 6.12 -15.91
CA GLN A 468 15.22 6.99 -17.02
C GLN A 468 16.11 6.26 -18.02
N GLU A 469 17.09 5.48 -17.57
CA GLU A 469 17.98 4.65 -18.40
C GLU A 469 17.20 3.65 -19.26
N LEU A 470 16.09 3.13 -18.72
CA LEU A 470 15.19 2.21 -19.43
C LEU A 470 14.16 2.89 -20.32
N ASP A 471 14.14 4.23 -20.41
CA ASP A 471 13.14 5.00 -21.16
C ASP A 471 11.69 4.63 -20.75
N LEU A 472 11.43 4.64 -19.43
CA LEU A 472 10.15 4.27 -18.83
C LEU A 472 9.43 5.44 -18.11
N LEU A 473 9.99 6.64 -18.15
CA LEU A 473 9.44 7.82 -17.45
C LEU A 473 7.97 8.11 -17.81
N ASP A 474 7.58 7.82 -19.05
CA ASP A 474 6.23 8.03 -19.59
C ASP A 474 5.51 6.70 -19.91
N ALA A 475 5.96 5.59 -19.31
CA ALA A 475 5.38 4.26 -19.55
C ALA A 475 3.87 4.21 -19.23
N TYR A 476 3.40 5.00 -18.27
CA TYR A 476 1.98 5.14 -17.92
C TYR A 476 1.10 5.62 -19.09
N ALA A 477 1.66 6.41 -20.01
CA ALA A 477 0.94 6.97 -21.15
C ALA A 477 1.04 6.12 -22.42
N LEU A 478 1.88 5.07 -22.42
CA LEU A 478 2.06 4.19 -23.58
C LEU A 478 0.73 3.52 -23.97
N LYS A 479 0.39 3.55 -25.25
CA LYS A 479 -0.76 2.82 -25.76
C LYS A 479 -0.32 1.42 -26.22
N PRO A 480 -1.10 0.36 -25.93
CA PRO A 480 -0.85 -0.96 -26.49
C PRO A 480 -0.81 -0.90 -28.02
N ILE A 481 0.13 -1.61 -28.65
CA ILE A 481 0.24 -1.72 -30.12
C ILE A 481 -1.00 -2.41 -30.72
N LEU A 482 -1.65 -3.30 -29.97
CA LEU A 482 -2.89 -3.97 -30.36
C LEU A 482 -4.04 -3.54 -29.45
N ASP A 483 -5.17 -3.14 -30.05
CA ASP A 483 -6.41 -2.94 -29.31
C ASP A 483 -7.22 -4.25 -29.21
N GLY A 484 -8.21 -4.27 -28.32
CA GLY A 484 -9.03 -5.48 -28.10
C GLY A 484 -9.74 -5.95 -29.37
N LYS A 485 -10.10 -5.06 -30.30
CA LYS A 485 -10.76 -5.42 -31.56
C LYS A 485 -9.79 -6.09 -32.53
N ALA A 486 -8.59 -5.56 -32.68
CA ALA A 486 -7.54 -6.13 -33.50
C ALA A 486 -7.10 -7.50 -32.97
N LEU A 487 -7.01 -7.66 -31.64
CA LEU A 487 -6.65 -8.93 -31.01
C LEU A 487 -7.75 -10.00 -31.19
N THR A 488 -9.02 -9.61 -31.03
CA THR A 488 -10.18 -10.46 -31.32
C THR A 488 -10.17 -10.97 -32.77
N LYS A 489 -9.88 -10.07 -33.73
CA LYS A 489 -9.80 -10.41 -35.16
C LYS A 489 -8.62 -11.34 -35.47
N ALA A 490 -7.49 -11.16 -34.81
CA ALA A 490 -6.29 -11.96 -35.03
C ALA A 490 -6.35 -13.37 -34.39
N LEU A 491 -7.08 -13.51 -33.28
CA LEU A 491 -7.21 -14.78 -32.54
C LEU A 491 -8.49 -15.55 -32.89
N GLY A 492 -9.47 -14.90 -33.53
CA GLY A 492 -10.75 -15.53 -33.89
C GLY A 492 -11.65 -15.84 -32.69
N VAL A 493 -11.42 -15.21 -31.54
CA VAL A 493 -12.17 -15.43 -30.28
C VAL A 493 -12.89 -14.14 -29.88
N PRO A 494 -14.18 -14.18 -29.52
CA PRO A 494 -14.94 -12.99 -29.09
C PRO A 494 -14.42 -12.39 -27.78
N THR A 495 -14.70 -11.09 -27.59
CA THR A 495 -14.31 -10.33 -26.40
C THR A 495 -14.89 -10.94 -25.12
N GLY A 496 -14.06 -11.14 -24.10
CA GLY A 496 -14.46 -11.68 -22.80
C GLY A 496 -13.49 -11.30 -21.67
N PRO A 497 -13.64 -11.84 -20.45
CA PRO A 497 -12.83 -11.49 -19.27
C PRO A 497 -11.31 -11.67 -19.46
N TRP A 498 -10.90 -12.67 -20.25
CA TRP A 498 -9.50 -12.97 -20.61
C TRP A 498 -8.81 -11.86 -21.42
N MET A 499 -9.59 -10.93 -22.01
CA MET A 499 -9.06 -9.87 -22.86
C MET A 499 -8.10 -8.94 -22.11
N LYS A 500 -8.35 -8.72 -20.81
CA LYS A 500 -7.45 -7.90 -19.98
C LYS A 500 -6.07 -8.56 -19.89
N ASP A 501 -6.02 -9.84 -19.55
CA ASP A 501 -4.77 -10.59 -19.38
C ASP A 501 -4.01 -10.68 -20.71
N ALA A 502 -4.73 -10.89 -21.82
CA ALA A 502 -4.13 -10.90 -23.15
C ALA A 502 -3.55 -9.53 -23.55
N LEU A 503 -4.23 -8.42 -23.24
CA LEU A 503 -3.69 -7.08 -23.46
C LEU A 503 -2.47 -6.78 -22.57
N ASP A 504 -2.45 -7.30 -21.34
CA ASP A 504 -1.29 -7.19 -20.45
C ASP A 504 -0.08 -7.97 -20.98
N VAL A 505 -0.30 -9.16 -21.59
CA VAL A 505 0.76 -9.92 -22.28
C VAL A 505 1.32 -9.13 -23.47
N VAL A 506 0.45 -8.53 -24.29
CA VAL A 506 0.87 -7.65 -25.40
C VAL A 506 1.69 -6.47 -24.87
N MET A 507 1.24 -5.84 -23.78
CA MET A 507 1.94 -4.70 -23.19
C MET A 507 3.30 -5.10 -22.62
N ARG A 508 3.41 -6.26 -21.94
CA ARG A 508 4.70 -6.80 -21.47
C ARG A 508 5.65 -7.06 -22.64
N TRP A 509 5.17 -7.63 -23.74
CA TRP A 509 5.99 -7.82 -24.93
C TRP A 509 6.46 -6.49 -25.53
N GLN A 510 5.59 -5.49 -25.59
CA GLN A 510 5.92 -4.14 -26.07
C GLN A 510 6.97 -3.45 -25.19
N LEU A 511 6.91 -3.67 -23.87
CA LEU A 511 7.93 -3.16 -22.94
C LEU A 511 9.25 -3.93 -23.04
N ARG A 512 9.25 -5.22 -23.38
CA ARG A 512 10.49 -5.98 -23.66
C ARG A 512 11.18 -5.53 -24.94
N ASN A 513 10.40 -5.10 -25.94
CA ASN A 513 10.89 -4.81 -27.29
C ASN A 513 10.68 -3.33 -27.66
N PRO A 514 11.43 -2.38 -27.06
CA PRO A 514 11.31 -0.97 -27.40
C PRO A 514 11.59 -0.73 -28.89
N GLY A 515 10.70 0.03 -29.55
CA GLY A 515 10.84 0.41 -30.97
C GLY A 515 10.31 -0.60 -31.99
N LYS A 516 10.02 -1.85 -31.62
CA LYS A 516 9.37 -2.82 -32.52
C LYS A 516 7.86 -2.53 -32.57
N LYS A 517 7.31 -2.45 -33.80
CA LYS A 517 5.87 -2.27 -34.06
C LYS A 517 5.20 -3.50 -34.67
N ASP A 518 5.95 -4.59 -34.83
CA ASP A 518 5.43 -5.81 -35.43
C ASP A 518 4.40 -6.46 -34.49
N THR A 519 3.18 -6.59 -34.99
CA THR A 519 2.05 -7.17 -34.24
C THR A 519 2.07 -8.69 -34.22
N ALA A 520 2.79 -9.35 -35.15
CA ALA A 520 2.76 -10.81 -35.29
C ALA A 520 3.39 -11.52 -34.08
N GLU A 521 4.58 -11.10 -33.67
CA GLU A 521 5.27 -11.67 -32.49
C GLU A 521 4.45 -11.47 -31.20
N ALA A 522 3.78 -10.33 -31.04
CA ALA A 522 2.93 -10.06 -29.89
C ALA A 522 1.70 -10.98 -29.84
N ILE A 523 1.10 -11.27 -31.01
CA ILE A 523 -0.03 -12.21 -31.12
C ILE A 523 0.42 -13.64 -30.82
N ASP A 524 1.60 -14.04 -31.27
CA ASP A 524 2.13 -15.38 -31.00
C ASP A 524 2.44 -15.59 -29.52
N GLN A 525 2.92 -14.56 -28.80
CA GLN A 525 3.07 -14.62 -27.35
C GLN A 525 1.73 -14.81 -26.62
N VAL A 526 0.65 -14.19 -27.09
CA VAL A 526 -0.69 -14.40 -26.54
C VAL A 526 -1.20 -15.82 -26.83
N ARG A 527 -0.87 -16.39 -27.99
CA ARG A 527 -1.19 -17.81 -28.32
C ARG A 527 -0.45 -18.77 -27.40
N LEU A 528 0.86 -18.58 -27.21
CA LEU A 528 1.68 -19.39 -26.31
C LEU A 528 1.19 -19.33 -24.86
N ALA A 529 0.80 -18.14 -24.38
CA ALA A 529 0.23 -17.93 -23.04
C ALA A 529 -1.16 -18.55 -22.86
N LYS A 530 -1.89 -18.82 -23.95
CA LYS A 530 -3.20 -19.49 -23.95
C LYS A 530 -3.08 -21.03 -23.92
N ASP A 531 -2.04 -21.57 -24.55
CA ASP A 531 -1.80 -23.02 -24.67
C ASP A 531 -1.02 -23.61 -23.48
N SER A 532 -0.34 -22.75 -22.69
CA SER A 532 0.21 -23.14 -21.40
C SER A 532 -0.90 -23.15 -20.35
N THR A 533 -1.04 -24.26 -19.60
CA THR A 533 -1.89 -24.38 -18.40
C THR A 533 -1.79 -23.12 -17.54
N PRO A 534 -2.89 -22.66 -16.89
CA PRO A 534 -2.95 -21.34 -16.29
C PRO A 534 -1.90 -21.22 -15.19
N THR A 535 -0.78 -20.58 -15.51
CA THR A 535 0.06 -19.94 -14.51
C THR A 535 -0.84 -18.99 -13.72
N PRO A 536 -0.88 -19.06 -12.38
CA PRO A 536 -1.69 -18.15 -11.58
C PRO A 536 -1.34 -16.72 -11.98
N GLY A 537 -2.34 -15.92 -12.38
CA GLY A 537 -2.12 -14.51 -12.69
C GLY A 537 -1.68 -13.73 -11.44
N GLU A 538 -1.15 -12.51 -11.62
CA GLU A 538 -0.82 -11.59 -10.50
C GLU A 538 -2.01 -11.45 -9.54
N LEU A 539 -3.25 -11.40 -10.07
CA LEU A 539 -4.48 -11.34 -9.28
C LEU A 539 -4.68 -12.56 -8.36
N THR A 540 -4.29 -13.75 -8.80
CA THR A 540 -4.39 -14.99 -8.01
C THR A 540 -3.32 -15.03 -6.93
N SER A 541 -2.10 -14.59 -7.24
CA SER A 541 -0.99 -14.41 -6.28
C SER A 541 -1.34 -13.40 -5.18
N ASP A 542 -1.91 -12.25 -5.56
CA ASP A 542 -2.31 -11.20 -4.63
C ASP A 542 -3.48 -11.65 -3.75
N LEU A 543 -4.48 -12.32 -4.33
CA LEU A 543 -5.58 -12.92 -3.58
C LEU A 543 -5.09 -13.97 -2.58
N MET A 544 -4.15 -14.84 -2.97
CA MET A 544 -3.58 -15.85 -2.08
C MET A 544 -2.81 -15.20 -0.91
N THR A 545 -2.03 -14.15 -1.20
CA THR A 545 -1.31 -13.38 -0.18
C THR A 545 -2.28 -12.65 0.75
N TYR A 546 -3.34 -12.07 0.20
CA TYR A 546 -4.41 -11.40 0.95
C TYR A 546 -5.16 -12.38 1.87
N PHE A 547 -5.56 -13.54 1.36
CA PHE A 547 -6.22 -14.59 2.15
C PHE A 547 -5.31 -15.09 3.28
N LEU A 548 -4.02 -15.31 3.00
CA LEU A 548 -3.05 -15.71 4.02
C LEU A 548 -2.90 -14.65 5.12
N GLN A 549 -2.81 -13.36 4.76
CA GLN A 549 -2.54 -12.29 5.72
C GLN A 549 -3.78 -11.80 6.49
N LEU A 550 -4.95 -11.76 5.84
CA LEU A 550 -6.14 -11.09 6.39
C LEU A 550 -7.26 -12.05 6.77
N THR A 551 -7.23 -13.29 6.30
CA THR A 551 -8.23 -14.31 6.66
C THR A 551 -7.60 -15.41 7.51
N ILE A 552 -6.52 -16.04 7.03
CA ILE A 552 -5.91 -17.18 7.71
C ILE A 552 -5.11 -16.71 8.92
N ARG A 553 -4.18 -15.76 8.77
CA ARG A 553 -3.32 -15.33 9.90
C ARG A 553 -4.09 -14.89 11.15
N PRO A 554 -5.19 -14.09 11.09
CA PRO A 554 -5.95 -13.73 12.28
C PRO A 554 -6.62 -14.92 12.99
N LEU A 555 -7.04 -15.93 12.25
CA LEU A 555 -7.70 -17.13 12.79
C LEU A 555 -6.72 -18.12 13.46
N PHE A 556 -5.43 -17.98 13.18
CA PHE A 556 -4.36 -18.82 13.73
C PHE A 556 -3.36 -18.04 14.62
N ALA A 557 -3.50 -16.72 14.75
CA ALA A 557 -2.65 -15.89 15.60
C ALA A 557 -3.09 -16.00 17.08
N LYS A 558 -2.15 -16.37 17.96
CA LYS A 558 -2.35 -16.28 19.41
C LYS A 558 -2.15 -14.81 19.84
N THR A 559 -3.20 -14.16 20.32
CA THR A 559 -3.12 -12.78 20.82
C THR A 559 -2.27 -12.72 22.10
N PRO A 560 -1.36 -11.74 22.30
CA PRO A 560 -0.53 -11.64 23.50
C PRO A 560 -1.32 -11.52 24.82
N THR A 561 -2.58 -11.09 24.76
CA THR A 561 -3.49 -10.95 25.90
C THR A 561 -4.00 -12.27 26.49
N GLN A 562 -3.72 -13.42 25.86
CA GLN A 562 -4.16 -14.74 26.34
C GLN A 562 -3.13 -15.48 27.20
N GLN A 563 -2.04 -14.83 27.64
CA GLN A 563 -1.04 -15.49 28.50
C GLN A 563 -1.48 -15.67 29.96
N PHE A 564 -2.66 -15.18 30.39
CA PHE A 564 -3.09 -15.21 31.80
C PHE A 564 -4.44 -15.85 32.12
N ALA A 565 -5.04 -16.61 31.19
CA ALA A 565 -6.25 -17.39 31.49
C ALA A 565 -6.06 -18.86 31.10
N GLN A 566 -5.48 -19.65 32.01
CA GLN A 566 -5.67 -21.11 31.99
C GLN A 566 -7.10 -21.40 32.48
N SER A 567 -8.06 -21.48 31.54
CA SER A 567 -9.33 -22.15 31.77
C SER A 567 -9.62 -23.09 30.60
N SER A 568 -9.90 -24.33 30.94
CA SER A 568 -10.25 -25.43 30.06
C SER A 568 -11.49 -25.11 29.22
N SER A 569 -11.29 -24.77 27.94
CA SER A 569 -12.20 -24.86 26.77
C SER A 569 -12.07 -23.66 25.82
N ASP A 570 -10.85 -23.21 25.54
CA ASP A 570 -10.61 -22.30 24.41
C ASP A 570 -10.87 -23.07 23.09
N GLU A 571 -12.08 -22.97 22.54
CA GLU A 571 -12.38 -23.39 21.17
C GLU A 571 -11.42 -22.66 20.22
N LYS A 572 -10.49 -23.40 19.61
CA LYS A 572 -9.62 -22.86 18.58
C LYS A 572 -10.49 -22.21 17.51
N THR A 573 -10.27 -20.93 17.21
CA THR A 573 -11.10 -20.08 16.34
C THR A 573 -11.30 -20.60 14.93
N TRP A 574 -10.41 -21.48 14.44
CA TRP A 574 -10.53 -22.13 13.13
C TRP A 574 -11.33 -23.45 13.15
N LYS A 575 -11.84 -23.88 14.32
CA LYS A 575 -12.71 -25.06 14.47
C LYS A 575 -14.18 -24.63 14.53
N GLY A 576 -15.06 -25.38 13.86
CA GLY A 576 -16.52 -25.10 13.87
C GLY A 576 -16.98 -24.15 12.76
N ARG A 577 -17.52 -22.96 13.11
CA ARG A 577 -18.12 -22.01 12.15
C ARG A 577 -17.14 -21.52 11.07
N ASP A 578 -15.86 -21.45 11.39
CA ASP A 578 -14.80 -20.95 10.51
C ASP A 578 -13.98 -22.08 9.85
N ALA A 579 -14.56 -23.28 9.71
CA ALA A 579 -13.92 -24.43 9.07
C ALA A 579 -13.48 -24.18 7.61
N TYR A 580 -14.05 -23.17 6.94
CA TYR A 580 -13.61 -22.74 5.60
C TYR A 580 -12.14 -22.30 5.59
N ALA A 581 -11.55 -21.92 6.73
CA ALA A 581 -10.14 -21.54 6.82
C ALA A 581 -9.19 -22.70 6.43
N LEU A 582 -9.57 -23.95 6.74
CA LEU A 582 -8.82 -25.14 6.35
C LEU A 582 -8.92 -25.40 4.84
N GLU A 583 -10.12 -25.26 4.27
CA GLU A 583 -10.33 -25.39 2.82
C GLU A 583 -9.60 -24.30 2.04
N LEU A 584 -9.58 -23.07 2.58
CA LEU A 584 -8.87 -21.94 2.00
C LEU A 584 -7.36 -22.15 2.06
N LEU A 585 -6.81 -22.60 3.19
CA LEU A 585 -5.39 -22.96 3.31
C LEU A 585 -5.01 -24.08 2.35
N ARG A 586 -5.86 -25.11 2.23
CA ARG A 586 -5.68 -26.20 1.26
C ARG A 586 -5.66 -25.68 -0.16
N TRP A 587 -6.60 -24.81 -0.52
CA TRP A 587 -6.67 -24.20 -1.84
C TRP A 587 -5.41 -23.38 -2.13
N VAL A 588 -4.94 -22.58 -1.17
CA VAL A 588 -3.71 -21.79 -1.30
C VAL A 588 -2.49 -22.70 -1.56
N ILE A 589 -2.30 -23.76 -0.77
CA ILE A 589 -1.19 -24.70 -0.97
C ILE A 589 -1.31 -25.42 -2.32
N CYS A 590 -2.52 -25.80 -2.73
CA CYS A 590 -2.76 -26.44 -4.03
C CYS A 590 -2.55 -25.51 -5.23
N ALA A 591 -2.81 -24.22 -5.08
CA ALA A 591 -2.65 -23.23 -6.14
C ALA A 591 -1.23 -22.63 -6.22
N ALA A 592 -0.45 -22.70 -5.14
CA ALA A 592 0.89 -22.11 -5.08
C ALA A 592 1.89 -22.86 -5.97
N ASP A 593 2.78 -22.10 -6.61
CA ASP A 593 4.01 -22.59 -7.23
C ASP A 593 5.21 -22.44 -6.26
N GLU A 594 6.38 -22.91 -6.69
CA GLU A 594 7.61 -22.89 -5.87
C GLU A 594 8.00 -21.46 -5.44
N ASP A 595 7.82 -20.47 -6.33
CA ASP A 595 8.12 -19.06 -6.07
C ASP A 595 7.15 -18.45 -5.04
N LEU A 596 5.85 -18.74 -5.12
CA LEU A 596 4.86 -18.26 -4.16
C LEU A 596 5.04 -18.89 -2.78
N VAL A 597 5.38 -20.18 -2.72
CA VAL A 597 5.74 -20.84 -1.45
C VAL A 597 6.96 -20.15 -0.85
N GLN A 598 7.99 -19.85 -1.65
CA GLN A 598 9.19 -19.18 -1.17
C GLN A 598 8.95 -17.75 -0.66
N ARG A 599 7.95 -17.03 -1.20
CA ARG A 599 7.58 -15.69 -0.72
C ARG A 599 6.72 -15.75 0.55
N ASN A 600 5.78 -16.69 0.62
CA ASN A 600 4.72 -16.71 1.62
C ASN A 600 4.86 -17.79 2.71
N TRP A 601 5.98 -18.54 2.77
CA TRP A 601 6.19 -19.60 3.76
C TRP A 601 5.95 -19.14 5.21
N HIS A 602 6.32 -17.91 5.55
CA HIS A 602 6.16 -17.32 6.89
C HIS A 602 4.69 -17.18 7.31
N ALA A 603 3.76 -17.12 6.35
CA ALA A 603 2.32 -17.04 6.59
C ALA A 603 1.63 -18.41 6.47
N ILE A 604 2.21 -19.36 5.74
CA ILE A 604 1.67 -20.72 5.53
C ILE A 604 2.06 -21.65 6.69
N VAL A 605 3.30 -21.57 7.16
CA VAL A 605 3.87 -22.50 8.15
C VAL A 605 3.20 -22.40 9.53
N PRO A 606 2.95 -21.21 10.13
CA PRO A 606 2.37 -21.16 11.48
C PRO A 606 0.95 -21.76 11.58
N PRO A 607 0.01 -21.50 10.63
CA PRO A 607 -1.27 -22.20 10.59
C PRO A 607 -1.11 -23.72 10.46
N LEU A 608 -0.22 -24.16 9.57
CA LEU A 608 0.05 -25.58 9.33
C LEU A 608 0.57 -26.30 10.58
N LEU A 609 1.54 -25.70 11.28
CA LEU A 609 2.04 -26.22 12.56
C LEU A 609 0.95 -26.22 13.64
N SER A 610 0.11 -25.19 13.68
CA SER A 610 -1.00 -25.13 14.66
C SER A 610 -2.05 -26.22 14.46
N ILE A 611 -2.25 -26.67 13.22
CA ILE A 611 -3.11 -27.82 12.86
C ILE A 611 -2.42 -29.13 13.23
N LEU A 612 -1.12 -29.25 12.95
CA LEU A 612 -0.31 -30.42 13.34
C LEU A 612 -0.18 -30.58 14.86
N ASP A 613 -0.16 -29.49 15.61
CA ASP A 613 -0.11 -29.47 17.08
C ASP A 613 -1.49 -29.68 17.74
N ASP A 614 -2.53 -29.98 16.97
CA ASP A 614 -3.87 -30.25 17.52
C ASP A 614 -3.93 -31.54 18.34
N ILE A 615 -4.85 -31.62 19.28
CA ILE A 615 -5.07 -32.81 20.12
C ILE A 615 -5.89 -33.85 19.34
N ASP A 616 -6.76 -33.38 18.45
CA ASP A 616 -7.65 -34.19 17.63
C ASP A 616 -6.91 -34.78 16.41
N THR A 617 -7.01 -36.10 16.28
CA THR A 617 -6.31 -36.93 15.31
C THR A 617 -6.76 -36.64 13.88
N GLU A 618 -7.99 -36.18 13.66
CA GLU A 618 -8.49 -35.85 12.33
C GLU A 618 -7.82 -34.61 11.74
N TYR A 619 -7.66 -33.57 12.55
CA TYR A 619 -6.97 -32.35 12.14
C TYR A 619 -5.47 -32.58 12.00
N LYS A 620 -4.85 -33.38 12.87
CA LYS A 620 -3.47 -33.82 12.68
C LYS A 620 -3.26 -34.52 11.34
N ALA A 621 -4.18 -35.41 10.95
CA ALA A 621 -4.12 -36.11 9.68
C ALA A 621 -4.22 -35.12 8.50
N GLN A 622 -5.14 -34.15 8.56
CA GLN A 622 -5.23 -33.08 7.55
C GLN A 622 -3.96 -32.23 7.50
N GLY A 623 -3.37 -31.91 8.65
CA GLY A 623 -2.09 -31.20 8.74
C GLY A 623 -0.96 -31.95 8.04
N CYS A 624 -0.89 -33.28 8.22
CA CYS A 624 0.09 -34.13 7.55
C CYS A 624 -0.10 -34.12 6.03
N GLU A 625 -1.35 -34.21 5.54
CA GLU A 625 -1.66 -34.14 4.12
C GLU A 625 -1.27 -32.79 3.51
N LEU A 626 -1.60 -31.69 4.20
CA LEU A 626 -1.26 -30.33 3.76
C LEU A 626 0.26 -30.11 3.74
N LEU A 627 0.98 -30.62 4.75
CA LEU A 627 2.43 -30.52 4.81
C LEU A 627 3.09 -31.31 3.69
N LYS A 628 2.60 -32.52 3.37
CA LYS A 628 3.06 -33.27 2.20
C LYS A 628 2.86 -32.46 0.90
N LEU A 629 1.68 -31.89 0.68
CA LEU A 629 1.39 -31.08 -0.52
C LEU A 629 2.28 -29.84 -0.61
N LEU A 630 2.62 -29.24 0.53
CA LEU A 630 3.56 -28.12 0.60
C LEU A 630 4.99 -28.58 0.26
N LEU A 631 5.45 -29.70 0.83
CA LEU A 631 6.79 -30.25 0.60
C LEU A 631 7.00 -30.64 -0.86
N ASP A 632 6.00 -31.25 -1.50
CA ASP A 632 6.02 -31.61 -2.92
C ASP A 632 6.23 -30.39 -3.85
N LYS A 633 6.05 -29.17 -3.34
CA LYS A 633 6.22 -27.88 -4.04
C LYS A 633 7.31 -26.99 -3.45
N THR A 634 8.04 -27.46 -2.45
CA THR A 634 9.03 -26.66 -1.72
C THR A 634 10.42 -26.89 -2.29
N SER A 635 11.16 -25.81 -2.51
CA SER A 635 12.55 -25.91 -2.97
C SER A 635 13.48 -26.44 -1.86
N PRO A 636 14.43 -27.34 -2.17
CA PRO A 636 15.43 -27.80 -1.18
C PRO A 636 16.26 -26.65 -0.59
N ALA A 637 16.48 -25.59 -1.39
CA ALA A 637 17.19 -24.39 -0.96
C ALA A 637 16.44 -23.61 0.14
N LEU A 638 15.10 -23.62 0.11
CA LEU A 638 14.29 -22.96 1.13
C LEU A 638 14.48 -23.63 2.48
N LEU A 639 14.33 -24.96 2.57
CA LEU A 639 14.46 -25.72 3.82
C LEU A 639 15.82 -25.52 4.47
N LYS A 640 16.91 -25.53 3.67
CA LYS A 640 18.27 -25.33 4.17
C LYS A 640 18.49 -23.91 4.71
N ARG A 641 17.89 -22.90 4.09
CA ARG A 641 18.05 -21.50 4.50
C ARG A 641 17.25 -21.17 5.76
N THR A 642 16.06 -21.74 5.91
CA THR A 642 15.13 -21.39 6.99
C THR A 642 15.22 -22.33 8.19
N GLY A 643 15.85 -23.49 8.07
CA GLY A 643 15.87 -24.51 9.12
C GLY A 643 14.51 -25.21 9.31
N LEU A 644 13.56 -25.02 8.38
CA LEU A 644 12.22 -25.60 8.49
C LEU A 644 12.21 -27.13 8.44
N GLY A 645 13.26 -27.76 7.89
CA GLY A 645 13.37 -29.22 7.84
C GLY A 645 13.29 -29.86 9.23
N ASP A 646 14.06 -29.34 10.19
CA ASP A 646 14.08 -29.85 11.56
C ASP A 646 12.75 -29.56 12.27
N VAL A 647 12.15 -28.38 12.02
CA VAL A 647 10.84 -28.01 12.58
C VAL A 647 9.72 -28.94 12.09
N PHE A 648 9.73 -29.29 10.79
CA PHE A 648 8.76 -30.23 10.23
C PHE A 648 8.98 -31.66 10.73
N GLU A 649 10.24 -32.09 10.92
CA GLU A 649 10.54 -33.37 11.56
C GLU A 649 10.01 -33.41 13.00
N GLU A 650 10.29 -32.38 13.81
CA GLU A 650 9.82 -32.28 15.20
C GLU A 650 8.29 -32.26 15.31
N ALA A 651 7.59 -31.67 14.34
CA ALA A 651 6.12 -31.64 14.31
C ALA A 651 5.50 -32.96 13.83
N LEU A 652 6.11 -33.65 12.85
CA LEU A 652 5.56 -34.87 12.25
C LEU A 652 5.89 -36.12 13.08
N MET A 653 7.09 -36.23 13.65
CA MET A 653 7.52 -37.44 14.37
C MET A 653 6.59 -37.85 15.52
N PRO A 654 6.05 -36.93 16.35
CA PRO A 654 5.09 -37.27 17.40
C PRO A 654 3.80 -37.91 16.88
N CYS A 655 3.40 -37.65 15.63
CA CYS A 655 2.19 -38.25 15.04
C CYS A 655 2.28 -39.78 14.95
N LEU A 656 3.50 -40.34 14.88
CA LEU A 656 3.72 -41.79 14.87
C LEU A 656 3.46 -42.46 16.24
N GLY A 657 3.36 -41.67 17.33
CA GLY A 657 3.10 -42.15 18.70
C GLY A 657 1.62 -42.29 19.06
N TYR A 658 0.70 -41.90 18.18
CA TYR A 658 -0.75 -41.98 18.41
C TYR A 658 -1.26 -43.40 18.14
N LEU A 659 -1.10 -44.26 19.15
CA LEU A 659 -1.36 -45.70 19.06
C LEU A 659 -2.61 -46.14 19.86
N PRO A 660 -3.19 -47.31 19.54
CA PRO A 660 -4.38 -47.95 20.15
C PRO A 660 -4.57 -47.86 21.67
N THR A 661 -3.49 -47.78 22.44
CA THR A 661 -3.55 -47.63 23.90
C THR A 661 -4.23 -46.35 24.37
N LEU A 662 -4.25 -45.30 23.54
CA LEU A 662 -4.82 -43.98 23.84
C LEU A 662 -5.71 -43.43 22.71
N THR A 663 -5.66 -44.01 21.51
CA THR A 663 -6.34 -43.53 20.30
C THR A 663 -7.03 -44.71 19.61
N PRO A 664 -8.27 -44.59 19.09
CA PRO A 664 -8.92 -45.69 18.37
C PRO A 664 -8.11 -46.22 17.18
N GLU A 665 -8.17 -47.54 16.92
CA GLU A 665 -7.38 -48.19 15.86
C GLU A 665 -7.56 -47.55 14.47
N ASP A 666 -8.79 -47.19 14.11
CA ASP A 666 -9.10 -46.57 12.81
C ASP A 666 -8.52 -45.16 12.68
N GLU A 667 -8.52 -44.38 13.78
CA GLU A 667 -7.93 -43.04 13.82
C GLU A 667 -6.40 -43.10 13.77
N SER A 668 -5.80 -44.02 14.53
CA SER A 668 -4.35 -44.30 14.48
C SER A 668 -3.92 -44.75 13.08
N ALA A 669 -4.64 -45.68 12.46
CA ALA A 669 -4.34 -46.16 11.12
C ALA A 669 -4.44 -45.03 10.07
N ARG A 670 -5.47 -44.18 10.18
CA ARG A 670 -5.63 -43.01 9.30
C ARG A 670 -4.46 -42.04 9.46
N LEU A 671 -4.12 -41.64 10.69
CA LEU A 671 -3.03 -40.69 10.94
C LEU A 671 -1.68 -41.23 10.45
N LEU A 672 -1.37 -42.51 10.72
CA LEU A 672 -0.14 -43.15 10.23
C LEU A 672 -0.08 -43.19 8.70
N SER A 673 -1.22 -43.43 8.03
CA SER A 673 -1.28 -43.52 6.56
C SER A 673 -0.90 -42.22 5.85
N VAL A 674 -1.01 -41.08 6.53
CA VAL A 674 -0.64 -39.75 6.00
C VAL A 674 0.66 -39.21 6.58
N ALA A 675 0.99 -39.54 7.82
CA ALA A 675 2.22 -39.11 8.49
C ALA A 675 3.48 -39.73 7.86
N TYR A 676 3.47 -41.03 7.55
CA TYR A 676 4.62 -41.68 6.90
C TYR A 676 4.94 -41.07 5.52
N PRO A 677 3.98 -40.91 4.59
CA PRO A 677 4.24 -40.23 3.32
C PRO A 677 4.74 -38.79 3.45
N ALA A 678 4.25 -38.03 4.45
CA ALA A 678 4.73 -36.67 4.70
C ALA A 678 6.22 -36.65 5.13
N LEU A 679 6.61 -37.55 6.04
CA LEU A 679 8.00 -37.71 6.49
C LEU A 679 8.92 -38.21 5.36
N ILE A 680 8.42 -39.09 4.48
CA ILE A 680 9.16 -39.54 3.29
C ILE A 680 9.34 -38.40 2.29
N SER A 681 8.30 -37.60 2.02
CA SER A 681 8.40 -36.41 1.15
C SER A 681 9.39 -35.37 1.72
N LEU A 682 9.41 -35.18 3.04
CA LEU A 682 10.42 -34.35 3.72
C LEU A 682 11.84 -34.88 3.47
N SER A 683 12.05 -36.18 3.64
CA SER A 683 13.35 -36.82 3.36
C SER A 683 13.82 -36.62 1.92
N ASN A 684 12.93 -36.78 0.95
CA ASN A 684 13.23 -36.59 -0.48
C ASN A 684 13.57 -35.13 -0.83
N THR A 685 12.86 -34.19 -0.21
CA THR A 685 13.12 -32.75 -0.40
C THR A 685 14.49 -32.36 0.16
N LEU A 686 14.93 -33.00 1.25
CA LEU A 686 16.28 -32.82 1.82
C LEU A 686 17.38 -33.46 0.94
N ASP A 687 17.08 -34.59 0.26
CA ASP A 687 18.03 -35.35 -0.57
C ASP A 687 18.36 -34.66 -1.92
N SER A 688 17.37 -33.97 -2.51
CA SER A 688 17.42 -33.34 -3.86
C SER A 688 18.45 -32.21 -4.04
N SER A 689 19.31 -31.98 -3.05
CA SER A 689 20.33 -30.92 -3.00
C SER A 689 21.67 -31.26 -3.69
N SER A 690 21.79 -32.43 -4.32
CA SER A 690 23.04 -32.93 -4.91
C SER A 690 22.96 -33.25 -6.41
N SER A 691 22.57 -32.28 -7.24
CA SER A 691 22.75 -32.37 -8.69
C SER A 691 24.15 -31.91 -9.13
N SER A 692 25.13 -32.79 -8.97
CA SER A 692 26.33 -32.79 -9.83
C SER A 692 26.71 -34.23 -10.17
N SER A 693 26.52 -34.57 -11.45
CA SER A 693 26.98 -35.76 -12.17
C SER A 693 28.21 -36.46 -11.58
N SER A 694 28.00 -37.57 -10.87
CA SER A 694 28.90 -38.74 -10.74
C SER A 694 28.16 -39.88 -10.03
N PRO A 695 28.18 -41.13 -10.51
CA PRO A 695 27.38 -42.26 -9.98
C PRO A 695 27.98 -42.86 -8.68
N SER A 696 28.58 -42.04 -7.81
CA SER A 696 29.23 -42.49 -6.56
C SER A 696 28.96 -41.58 -5.36
N SER A 697 27.91 -40.76 -5.40
CA SER A 697 27.60 -39.79 -4.33
C SER A 697 26.76 -40.42 -3.22
N GLN A 698 27.37 -40.59 -2.04
CA GLN A 698 26.70 -40.97 -0.79
C GLN A 698 25.53 -40.01 -0.49
N LYS A 699 24.38 -40.54 -0.07
CA LYS A 699 23.22 -39.74 0.37
C LYS A 699 23.62 -38.78 1.50
N PRO A 700 23.06 -37.55 1.54
CA PRO A 700 23.37 -36.58 2.56
C PRO A 700 23.03 -37.13 3.97
N PRO A 701 23.88 -36.89 4.98
CA PRO A 701 23.78 -37.53 6.29
C PRO A 701 22.46 -37.23 7.04
N GLN A 702 21.83 -36.09 6.77
CA GLN A 702 20.56 -35.70 7.41
C GLN A 702 19.35 -36.47 6.86
N CYS A 703 19.30 -36.75 5.55
CA CYS A 703 18.26 -37.57 4.92
C CYS A 703 18.29 -39.01 5.46
N LEU A 704 19.50 -39.60 5.51
CA LEU A 704 19.70 -40.95 6.06
C LEU A 704 19.38 -41.02 7.56
N ALA A 705 19.69 -39.97 8.33
CA ALA A 705 19.35 -39.91 9.76
C ALA A 705 17.83 -39.89 9.99
N LEU A 706 17.06 -39.17 9.17
CA LEU A 706 15.61 -39.17 9.23
C LEU A 706 15.04 -40.55 8.87
N LEU A 707 15.51 -41.19 7.79
CA LEU A 707 15.07 -42.54 7.41
C LEU A 707 15.43 -43.58 8.48
N ASP A 708 16.58 -43.44 9.15
CA ASP A 708 16.97 -44.26 10.30
C ASP A 708 16.03 -44.08 11.49
N ASN A 709 15.66 -42.84 11.80
CA ASN A 709 14.68 -42.51 12.83
C ASN A 709 13.31 -43.10 12.48
N LEU A 710 12.88 -43.04 11.22
CA LEU A 710 11.62 -43.64 10.78
C LEU A 710 11.60 -45.16 10.97
N ILE A 711 12.69 -45.87 10.67
CA ILE A 711 12.74 -47.31 10.94
C ILE A 711 12.72 -47.59 12.44
N ARG A 712 13.56 -46.91 13.23
CA ARG A 712 13.74 -47.22 14.66
C ARG A 712 12.57 -46.75 15.52
N LYS A 713 12.17 -45.49 15.38
CA LYS A 713 11.16 -44.82 16.21
C LYS A 713 9.76 -44.82 15.56
N GLY A 714 9.67 -45.02 14.25
CA GLY A 714 8.40 -45.19 13.55
C GLY A 714 8.01 -46.66 13.45
N ILE A 715 8.62 -47.38 12.53
CA ILE A 715 8.24 -48.76 12.16
C ILE A 715 8.40 -49.74 13.32
N LEU A 716 9.62 -49.91 13.84
CA LEU A 716 9.92 -50.92 14.86
C LEU A 716 9.19 -50.63 16.17
N MET A 717 9.10 -49.35 16.54
CA MET A 717 8.39 -48.93 17.75
C MET A 717 6.88 -49.17 17.62
N THR A 718 6.26 -48.78 16.50
CA THR A 718 4.84 -49.04 16.22
C THR A 718 4.53 -50.53 16.29
N PHE A 719 5.37 -51.37 15.67
CA PHE A 719 5.21 -52.82 15.72
C PHE A 719 5.36 -53.38 17.15
N THR A 720 6.33 -52.89 17.92
CA THR A 720 6.56 -53.37 19.30
C THR A 720 5.36 -53.10 20.21
N TYR A 721 4.70 -51.96 20.04
CA TYR A 721 3.55 -51.57 20.87
C TYR A 721 2.21 -52.14 20.36
N CYS A 722 2.07 -52.37 19.06
CA CYS A 722 0.80 -52.77 18.45
C CYS A 722 0.92 -53.93 17.45
N PRO A 723 1.53 -55.08 17.83
CA PRO A 723 1.75 -56.19 16.89
C PRO A 723 0.43 -56.86 16.46
N GLU A 724 -0.59 -56.87 17.33
CA GLU A 724 -1.88 -57.55 17.11
C GLU A 724 -2.88 -56.75 16.27
N HIS A 725 -2.61 -55.48 15.97
CA HIS A 725 -3.54 -54.61 15.23
C HIS A 725 -3.29 -54.67 13.72
N ALA A 726 -4.06 -55.51 13.02
CA ALA A 726 -3.83 -55.81 11.61
C ALA A 726 -3.85 -54.56 10.68
N LYS A 727 -4.73 -53.58 10.94
CA LYS A 727 -4.81 -52.36 10.10
C LYS A 727 -3.55 -51.49 10.23
N ILE A 728 -3.08 -51.29 11.47
CA ILE A 728 -1.89 -50.49 11.75
C ILE A 728 -0.63 -51.16 11.20
N THR A 729 -0.50 -52.48 11.40
CA THR A 729 0.63 -53.25 10.88
C THR A 729 0.64 -53.26 9.34
N THR A 730 -0.53 -53.25 8.70
CA THR A 730 -0.65 -53.13 7.23
C THR A 730 -0.09 -51.79 6.74
N VAL A 731 -0.51 -50.68 7.36
CA VAL A 731 0.00 -49.33 7.03
C VAL A 731 1.51 -49.24 7.27
N THR A 732 1.97 -49.80 8.39
CA THR A 732 3.38 -49.78 8.79
C THR A 732 4.25 -50.57 7.80
N THR A 733 3.85 -51.79 7.43
CA THR A 733 4.60 -52.63 6.47
C THR A 733 4.57 -52.08 5.06
N THR A 734 3.46 -51.46 4.64
CA THR A 734 3.38 -50.75 3.35
C THR A 734 4.41 -49.62 3.29
N ASN A 735 4.48 -48.78 4.32
CA ASN A 735 5.44 -47.67 4.36
C ASN A 735 6.89 -48.16 4.58
N LEU A 736 7.11 -49.28 5.26
CA LEU A 736 8.43 -49.89 5.38
C LEU A 736 9.02 -50.22 4.01
N ALA A 737 8.24 -50.81 3.09
CA ALA A 737 8.72 -51.11 1.73
C ALA A 737 9.20 -49.85 0.99
N VAL A 738 8.46 -48.75 1.15
CA VAL A 738 8.79 -47.45 0.56
C VAL A 738 10.06 -46.88 1.20
N ILE A 739 10.17 -46.89 2.53
CA ILE A 739 11.35 -46.40 3.27
C ILE A 739 12.60 -47.18 2.86
N LEU A 740 12.53 -48.52 2.78
CA LEU A 740 13.64 -49.36 2.36
C LEU A 740 14.14 -49.02 0.95
N SER A 741 13.21 -48.77 0.03
CA SER A 741 13.53 -48.33 -1.33
C SER A 741 14.21 -46.96 -1.35
N HIS A 742 13.78 -46.04 -0.50
CA HIS A 742 14.42 -44.74 -0.32
C HIS A 742 15.74 -44.81 0.44
N MET A 743 16.04 -45.87 1.20
CA MET A 743 17.34 -46.05 1.83
C MET A 743 18.35 -46.72 0.90
N GLY A 744 17.94 -47.72 0.11
CA GLY A 744 18.86 -48.50 -0.71
C GLY A 744 19.77 -49.38 0.16
N LEU A 745 21.05 -49.48 -0.18
CA LEU A 745 22.02 -50.34 0.52
C LEU A 745 22.19 -50.02 2.01
N ASP A 746 21.90 -48.78 2.44
CA ASP A 746 21.93 -48.37 3.85
C ASP A 746 20.89 -49.11 4.72
N SER A 747 19.90 -49.76 4.11
CA SER A 747 18.91 -50.60 4.81
C SER A 747 19.53 -51.80 5.51
N VAL A 748 20.72 -52.25 5.06
CA VAL A 748 21.41 -53.44 5.58
C VAL A 748 21.62 -53.40 7.10
N LYS A 749 21.87 -52.22 7.68
CA LYS A 749 22.12 -52.06 9.13
C LYS A 749 20.89 -52.32 10.00
N HIS A 750 19.70 -52.39 9.43
CA HIS A 750 18.45 -52.62 10.15
C HIS A 750 17.88 -54.03 9.97
N LEU A 751 18.50 -54.87 9.12
CA LEU A 751 18.03 -56.24 8.82
C LEU A 751 17.84 -57.09 10.06
N THR A 752 18.72 -56.95 11.04
CA THR A 752 18.68 -57.69 12.32
C THR A 752 17.41 -57.45 13.12
N PHE A 753 16.65 -56.39 12.83
CA PHE A 753 15.39 -56.05 13.50
C PHE A 753 14.19 -56.22 12.56
N ILE A 754 14.34 -55.85 11.28
CA ILE A 754 13.24 -55.89 10.31
C ILE A 754 12.85 -57.32 9.94
N LEU A 755 13.83 -58.21 9.71
CA LEU A 755 13.53 -59.58 9.31
C LEU A 755 12.83 -60.38 10.42
N PRO A 756 13.27 -60.33 11.69
CA PRO A 756 12.52 -60.94 12.79
C PRO A 756 11.10 -60.38 12.93
N MET A 757 10.91 -59.07 12.72
CA MET A 757 9.57 -58.46 12.71
C MET A 757 8.68 -59.05 11.60
N LEU A 758 9.15 -59.06 10.35
CA LEU A 758 8.39 -59.61 9.22
C LEU A 758 8.14 -61.12 9.37
N SER A 759 9.14 -61.87 9.86
CA SER A 759 9.06 -63.30 10.19
C SER A 759 8.01 -63.56 11.28
N SER A 760 7.87 -62.66 12.26
CA SER A 760 6.83 -62.73 13.30
C SER A 760 5.43 -62.46 12.76
N ILE A 761 5.27 -61.45 11.90
CA ILE A 761 3.97 -61.10 11.28
C ILE A 761 3.50 -62.23 10.36
N LEU A 762 4.36 -62.65 9.43
CA LEU A 762 4.07 -63.67 8.42
C LEU A 762 4.00 -65.08 9.01
N GLY A 763 4.67 -65.31 10.14
CA GLY A 763 4.58 -66.56 10.89
C GLY A 763 3.35 -66.67 11.80
N HIS A 764 2.54 -65.62 11.93
CA HIS A 764 1.41 -65.61 12.85
C HIS A 764 0.32 -66.61 12.42
N PRO A 765 -0.24 -67.43 13.33
CA PRO A 765 -1.23 -68.47 12.98
C PRO A 765 -2.47 -67.95 12.25
N PHE A 766 -2.86 -66.69 12.49
CA PHE A 766 -4.06 -66.07 11.91
C PHE A 766 -3.76 -65.01 10.85
N VAL A 767 -2.55 -65.02 10.25
CA VAL A 767 -2.16 -64.00 9.25
C VAL A 767 -3.08 -63.96 8.03
N THR A 768 -3.69 -65.10 7.68
CA THR A 768 -4.67 -65.27 6.60
C THR A 768 -6.03 -64.61 6.88
N ALA A 769 -6.32 -64.22 8.13
CA ALA A 769 -7.51 -63.45 8.46
C ALA A 769 -7.46 -62.02 7.89
N SER A 770 -6.28 -61.52 7.50
CA SER A 770 -6.09 -60.20 6.89
C SER A 770 -5.23 -60.30 5.62
N PRO A 771 -5.85 -60.52 4.44
CA PRO A 771 -5.14 -60.52 3.16
C PRO A 771 -4.32 -59.25 2.89
N PRO A 772 -4.78 -58.02 3.23
CA PRO A 772 -4.00 -56.81 3.04
C PRO A 772 -2.69 -56.78 3.84
N LEU A 773 -2.71 -57.25 5.08
CA LEU A 773 -1.51 -57.33 5.94
C LEU A 773 -0.49 -58.32 5.37
N LEU A 774 -0.99 -59.46 4.90
CA LEU A 774 -0.17 -60.49 4.30
C LEU A 774 0.53 -59.97 3.04
N LEU A 775 -0.22 -59.34 2.14
CA LEU A 775 0.31 -58.75 0.91
C LEU A 775 1.33 -57.64 1.18
N SER A 776 1.04 -56.70 2.07
CA SER A 776 1.95 -55.60 2.41
C SER A 776 3.25 -56.09 3.06
N SER A 777 3.18 -57.14 3.89
CA SER A 777 4.33 -57.74 4.56
C SER A 777 5.21 -58.55 3.58
N ILE A 778 4.62 -59.21 2.59
CA ILE A 778 5.36 -59.87 1.50
C ILE A 778 6.07 -58.81 0.64
N LYS A 779 5.39 -57.73 0.26
CA LYS A 779 6.00 -56.61 -0.50
C LYS A 779 7.12 -55.93 0.30
N ALA A 780 6.99 -55.81 1.61
CA ALA A 780 8.08 -55.35 2.48
C ALA A 780 9.27 -56.32 2.47
N SER A 781 9.03 -57.63 2.45
CA SER A 781 10.08 -58.66 2.34
C SER A 781 10.78 -58.60 0.97
N GLN A 782 10.05 -58.39 -0.12
CA GLN A 782 10.63 -58.12 -1.44
C GLN A 782 11.52 -56.87 -1.45
N ALA A 783 11.07 -55.79 -0.80
CA ALA A 783 11.87 -54.57 -0.67
C ALA A 783 13.15 -54.81 0.15
N VAL A 784 13.13 -55.69 1.16
CA VAL A 784 14.33 -56.13 1.87
C VAL A 784 15.28 -56.86 0.92
N VAL A 785 14.80 -57.83 0.14
CA VAL A 785 15.64 -58.57 -0.81
C VAL A 785 16.26 -57.63 -1.83
N LEU A 786 15.47 -56.72 -2.41
CA LEU A 786 15.92 -55.77 -3.42
C LEU A 786 17.01 -54.82 -2.91
N ASN A 787 16.82 -54.24 -1.72
CA ASN A 787 17.68 -53.18 -1.20
C ASN A 787 18.85 -53.70 -0.35
N ALA A 788 18.78 -54.95 0.11
CA ALA A 788 19.81 -55.59 0.94
C ALA A 788 20.35 -56.89 0.34
N TRP A 789 20.25 -57.05 -0.99
CA TRP A 789 20.73 -58.21 -1.75
C TRP A 789 22.15 -58.70 -1.37
N PRO A 790 23.16 -57.84 -1.04
CA PRO A 790 24.52 -58.33 -0.74
C PRO A 790 24.61 -59.17 0.54
N ARG A 791 23.60 -59.14 1.42
CA ARG A 791 23.57 -59.89 2.68
C ARG A 791 22.58 -61.06 2.65
N MET A 792 21.88 -61.29 1.54
CA MET A 792 20.83 -62.31 1.48
C MET A 792 21.36 -63.73 1.68
N GLN A 793 22.63 -64.01 1.39
CA GLN A 793 23.28 -65.30 1.71
C GLN A 793 23.14 -65.70 3.19
N VAL A 794 23.27 -64.72 4.11
CA VAL A 794 23.20 -64.96 5.56
C VAL A 794 21.74 -65.08 6.02
N TYR A 795 20.83 -64.35 5.37
CA TYR A 795 19.43 -64.22 5.79
C TYR A 795 18.44 -65.04 4.95
N LYS A 796 18.93 -65.87 4.01
CA LYS A 796 18.12 -66.65 3.06
C LYS A 796 17.03 -67.48 3.75
N THR A 797 17.35 -68.06 4.90
CA THR A 797 16.42 -68.89 5.68
C THR A 797 15.27 -68.07 6.29
N GLU A 798 15.57 -66.87 6.80
CA GLU A 798 14.53 -66.00 7.38
C GLU A 798 13.61 -65.43 6.30
N VAL A 799 14.17 -65.00 5.15
CA VAL A 799 13.37 -64.55 4.01
C VAL A 799 12.50 -65.70 3.47
N LEU A 800 13.06 -66.91 3.38
CA LEU A 800 12.30 -68.07 2.93
C LEU A 800 11.15 -68.41 3.88
N LYS A 801 11.38 -68.30 5.20
CA LYS A 801 10.34 -68.50 6.22
C LYS A 801 9.18 -67.50 6.06
N CYS A 802 9.48 -66.24 5.69
CA CYS A 802 8.47 -65.21 5.44
C CYS A 802 7.48 -65.58 4.31
N VAL A 803 7.84 -66.46 3.37
CA VAL A 803 6.94 -66.87 2.27
C VAL A 803 6.45 -68.31 2.38
N ALA A 804 7.28 -69.22 2.89
CA ALA A 804 6.93 -70.63 3.05
C ALA A 804 5.84 -70.85 4.12
N VAL A 805 5.91 -70.12 5.24
CA VAL A 805 4.92 -70.27 6.32
C VAL A 805 3.54 -69.77 5.91
N PRO A 806 3.36 -68.54 5.39
CA PRO A 806 2.05 -68.12 4.89
C PRO A 806 1.53 -68.97 3.74
N TRP A 807 2.41 -69.47 2.86
CA TRP A 807 2.02 -70.36 1.77
C TRP A 807 1.35 -71.64 2.29
N ILE A 808 1.95 -72.28 3.29
CA ILE A 808 1.38 -73.46 3.94
C ILE A 808 0.02 -73.12 4.58
N ARG A 809 -0.09 -71.98 5.28
CA ARG A 809 -1.35 -71.55 5.92
C ARG A 809 -2.48 -71.30 4.93
N MET A 810 -2.18 -70.63 3.82
CA MET A 810 -3.16 -70.40 2.74
C MET A 810 -3.70 -71.72 2.15
N GLN A 811 -2.87 -72.77 2.10
CA GLN A 811 -3.31 -74.09 1.67
C GLN A 811 -4.11 -74.83 2.73
N GLU A 812 -3.73 -74.74 4.01
CA GLU A 812 -4.49 -75.34 5.13
C GLU A 812 -5.92 -74.79 5.22
N GLU A 813 -6.10 -73.50 4.94
CA GLU A 813 -7.40 -72.83 5.04
C GLU A 813 -8.22 -72.83 3.73
N ASN A 814 -7.72 -73.46 2.66
CA ASN A 814 -8.33 -73.47 1.32
C ASN A 814 -8.68 -72.04 0.83
N ALA A 815 -7.75 -71.10 0.97
CA ALA A 815 -7.95 -69.72 0.59
C ALA A 815 -8.01 -69.56 -0.95
N ASP A 816 -9.23 -69.34 -1.46
CA ASP A 816 -9.55 -69.19 -2.88
C ASP A 816 -10.23 -67.85 -3.17
N GLY A 817 -9.72 -67.13 -4.18
CA GLY A 817 -10.20 -65.80 -4.57
C GLY A 817 -9.18 -65.07 -5.45
N SER A 818 -9.56 -63.92 -6.04
CA SER A 818 -8.66 -63.12 -6.87
C SER A 818 -7.48 -62.55 -6.05
N GLU A 819 -7.75 -62.08 -4.83
CA GLU A 819 -6.74 -61.52 -3.92
C GLU A 819 -5.71 -62.58 -3.48
N TRP A 820 -6.16 -63.80 -3.24
CA TRP A 820 -5.28 -64.93 -2.87
C TRP A 820 -4.39 -65.40 -4.02
N LYS A 821 -4.85 -65.24 -5.27
CA LYS A 821 -4.00 -65.51 -6.45
C LYS A 821 -2.88 -64.50 -6.57
N GLU A 822 -3.17 -63.21 -6.34
CA GLU A 822 -2.14 -62.16 -6.30
C GLU A 822 -1.11 -62.44 -5.20
N ILE A 823 -1.55 -62.75 -3.98
CA ILE A 823 -0.64 -63.04 -2.87
C ILE A 823 0.24 -64.27 -3.15
N LYS A 824 -0.33 -65.34 -3.71
CA LYS A 824 0.43 -66.54 -4.11
C LYS A 824 1.48 -66.21 -5.17
N GLU A 825 1.15 -65.34 -6.12
CA GLU A 825 2.11 -64.90 -7.14
C GLU A 825 3.23 -64.05 -6.53
N GLU A 826 2.91 -63.11 -5.64
CA GLU A 826 3.91 -62.28 -4.94
C GLU A 826 4.87 -63.12 -4.06
N CYS A 827 4.38 -64.21 -3.48
CA CYS A 827 5.25 -65.19 -2.80
C CYS A 827 6.27 -65.82 -3.75
N ARG A 828 5.86 -66.21 -4.96
CA ARG A 828 6.76 -66.77 -5.99
C ARG A 828 7.76 -65.73 -6.47
N VAL A 829 7.32 -64.50 -6.72
CA VAL A 829 8.19 -63.38 -7.09
C VAL A 829 9.26 -63.18 -6.01
N THR A 830 8.90 -63.24 -4.73
CA THR A 830 9.87 -63.11 -3.62
C THR A 830 10.92 -64.22 -3.64
N VAL A 831 10.52 -65.47 -3.91
CA VAL A 831 11.47 -66.59 -4.05
C VAL A 831 12.39 -66.37 -5.24
N GLN A 832 11.86 -65.93 -6.38
CA GLN A 832 12.67 -65.63 -7.56
C GLN A 832 13.66 -64.50 -7.29
N MET A 833 13.22 -63.40 -6.67
CA MET A 833 14.09 -62.30 -6.25
C MET A 833 15.19 -62.77 -5.30
N LEU A 834 14.88 -63.70 -4.40
CA LEU A 834 15.87 -64.27 -3.50
C LEU A 834 16.90 -65.11 -4.27
N LYS A 835 16.48 -65.95 -5.23
CA LYS A 835 17.40 -66.72 -6.09
C LYS A 835 18.32 -65.79 -6.88
N ASP A 836 17.76 -64.75 -7.48
CA ASP A 836 18.51 -63.76 -8.25
C ASP A 836 19.53 -63.02 -7.36
N ALA A 837 19.17 -62.70 -6.12
CA ALA A 837 20.06 -62.06 -5.15
C ALA A 837 21.19 -62.98 -4.64
N LEU A 838 21.01 -64.30 -4.68
CA LEU A 838 22.02 -65.29 -4.24
C LEU A 838 23.10 -65.55 -5.30
N GLY A 839 22.83 -65.28 -6.59
CA GLY A 839 23.81 -65.45 -7.67
C GLY A 839 24.42 -66.86 -7.69
N ASP A 840 25.74 -66.95 -7.51
CA ASP A 840 26.50 -68.21 -7.56
C ASP A 840 26.09 -69.26 -6.51
N ALA A 841 25.40 -68.87 -5.42
CA ALA A 841 24.89 -69.85 -4.43
C ALA A 841 23.45 -70.30 -4.69
N ALA A 842 22.84 -69.91 -5.81
CA ALA A 842 21.50 -70.36 -6.17
C ALA A 842 21.40 -71.88 -6.32
N ASP A 843 22.43 -72.53 -6.88
CA ASP A 843 22.48 -73.99 -7.05
C ASP A 843 22.50 -74.76 -5.72
N GLU A 844 23.11 -74.19 -4.68
CA GLU A 844 23.11 -74.76 -3.32
C GLU A 844 21.75 -74.56 -2.65
N PHE A 845 21.16 -73.37 -2.82
CA PHE A 845 19.82 -73.07 -2.34
C PHE A 845 18.75 -73.98 -2.96
N ASP A 846 18.83 -74.28 -4.26
CA ASP A 846 17.89 -75.19 -4.92
C ASP A 846 17.97 -76.63 -4.39
N LYS A 847 19.16 -77.07 -3.95
CA LYS A 847 19.32 -78.37 -3.26
C LYS A 847 18.66 -78.38 -1.88
N GLU A 848 18.85 -77.31 -1.10
CA GLU A 848 18.20 -77.13 0.21
C GLU A 848 16.67 -77.10 0.07
N VAL A 849 16.15 -76.40 -0.95
CA VAL A 849 14.72 -76.34 -1.28
C VAL A 849 14.18 -77.71 -1.69
N ALA A 850 14.92 -78.50 -2.47
CA ALA A 850 14.51 -79.85 -2.87
C ALA A 850 14.40 -80.81 -1.67
N GLU A 851 15.21 -80.62 -0.63
CA GLU A 851 15.06 -81.35 0.64
C GLU A 851 13.83 -80.88 1.42
N LEU A 852 13.56 -79.57 1.44
CA LEU A 852 12.38 -79.00 2.10
C LEU A 852 11.06 -79.50 1.48
N ILE A 853 10.97 -79.59 0.15
CA ILE A 853 9.78 -80.11 -0.57
C ILE A 853 9.55 -81.60 -0.25
N LYS A 854 10.62 -82.38 -0.02
CA LYS A 854 10.48 -83.79 0.42
C LYS A 854 9.85 -83.89 1.81
N VAL A 855 10.13 -82.93 2.69
CA VAL A 855 9.59 -82.88 4.06
C VAL A 855 8.14 -82.41 4.06
N ASP A 856 7.79 -81.40 3.26
CA ASP A 856 6.41 -80.91 3.12
C ASP A 856 6.03 -80.66 1.65
N LYS A 857 5.21 -81.55 1.08
CA LYS A 857 4.76 -81.49 -0.32
C LYS A 857 3.93 -80.24 -0.64
N ARG A 858 3.33 -79.57 0.35
CA ARG A 858 2.52 -78.36 0.15
C ARG A 858 3.32 -77.21 -0.46
N LEU A 859 4.63 -77.21 -0.25
CA LEU A 859 5.54 -76.20 -0.77
C LEU A 859 5.86 -76.35 -2.26
N GLU A 860 5.51 -77.47 -2.91
CA GLU A 860 5.84 -77.72 -4.32
C GLU A 860 5.38 -76.57 -5.22
N GLY A 861 4.15 -76.07 -5.04
CA GLY A 861 3.60 -74.97 -5.85
C GLY A 861 4.21 -73.58 -5.60
N LEU A 862 5.01 -73.39 -4.54
CA LEU A 862 5.73 -72.14 -4.24
C LEU A 862 7.02 -72.01 -5.05
N PHE A 863 7.66 -73.14 -5.35
CA PHE A 863 8.95 -73.20 -6.03
C PHE A 863 8.86 -73.62 -7.51
N CYS A 864 7.64 -73.91 -8.00
CA CYS A 864 7.34 -74.29 -9.38
C CYS A 864 6.98 -73.09 -10.26
#